data_AF-A0A1Y6D201-F1
#
_entry.id   AF-A0A1Y6D201-F1
#
_cell.length_a   1.000
_cell.length_b   1.000
_cell.length_c   1.000
_cell.angle_alpha   90.00
_cell.angle_beta   90.00
_cell.angle_gamma   90.00
#
_symmetry.space_group_name_H-M   'P 1'
#
loop_
_entity.id
_entity.type
_entity.pdbx_description
1 polymer ?
#
loop_
_entity_poly.entity_id
_entity_poly.type
_entity_poly.pdbx_seq_one_letter_code
_entity_poly.pdbx_strand_id
1 'polypeptide(L)'
;MSYPHLFVNITSYRDRECQWTVRDLFLKAKHPERIFVGICWQTIPELDADCFSIESNPSQVRTVHFHVDEAEGLGWARQQAQSLWRGEPYCLQIDSHMRFVQDWDQAMVDMLAACDSDEPVLTGYPPGYIPPDRLIERERATVQYIKGFMPNGLLELSCAEPPPDVVVERPMPTAACAGGFIFGPSRILWDVPADPEIYFNGEEQNLAVRLWTAGFDLFSPSRTLIYHYYGRKESARHWNDAAAWSERHRHTLRRMRALCHPAASTPGEVAALGRYGLGSRRSLADYQAFSGVDFAGRTIADYARVFPFVRRAADNPSATLPAEDLMPVAHTHFFVLGDDGLLFYERAGEFYQLNDSAAFVWCARQEGYSWSRIADEQAAARQVPPETAIREIADLAAHWLGQGLLRRAGENPAPVPGSRRRGPCFDGDHFDFVSHTYELLGLRMRVRYGDRELEQRIHPVLAHLRVEATGSAMETYTVARILDHVYLFHGEKMLHCGENPAALAPPLKFQLFDRAIGRQDFRVQIHAGAVECHACLVLLPGQAGNGKTMLTARLVAAGGTYFSDEVVLFERGRRAIRPLPTSLCVKSKGLALLEPYFPGLAELPVHIREDGLEVRYLPPPPASLPPPGHSAEARLLVFRRYVAGAPQSLRKLSSAEAFGLLMQNCVAIPQPLELLDAMALVGLIKRLDCYELTGSDLDQEAETVLNLCRDIGGGAAVAESPGTIAPAPFL
;
A
#
# COMPACT_ATOMS: atom_id res chain seq x y z
N MET A 1 -14.05 -47.38 13.91
CA MET A 1 -14.40 -46.04 14.40
C MET A 1 -14.86 -45.24 13.19
N SER A 2 -16.04 -44.59 13.24
CA SER A 2 -16.48 -43.73 12.13
C SER A 2 -15.56 -42.52 12.07
N TYR A 3 -14.91 -42.28 10.93
CA TYR A 3 -14.14 -41.05 10.72
C TYR A 3 -15.12 -39.86 10.70
N PRO A 4 -14.74 -38.69 11.25
CA PRO A 4 -15.63 -37.53 11.27
C PRO A 4 -15.91 -37.05 9.84
N HIS A 5 -17.16 -36.69 9.52
CA HIS A 5 -17.54 -36.18 8.19
C HIS A 5 -17.08 -34.73 7.99
N LEU A 6 -16.80 -34.36 6.74
CA LEU A 6 -16.37 -33.03 6.33
C LEU A 6 -17.40 -32.43 5.37
N PHE A 7 -17.80 -31.19 5.60
CA PHE A 7 -18.61 -30.41 4.67
C PHE A 7 -17.78 -29.34 3.96
N VAL A 8 -17.58 -29.50 2.66
CA VAL A 8 -16.87 -28.52 1.81
C VAL A 8 -17.90 -27.58 1.19
N ASN A 9 -17.83 -26.28 1.48
CA ASN A 9 -18.72 -25.29 0.89
C ASN A 9 -17.98 -24.44 -0.17
N ILE A 10 -18.59 -24.31 -1.34
CA ILE A 10 -17.99 -23.70 -2.53
C ILE A 10 -18.98 -22.70 -3.12
N THR A 11 -18.50 -21.50 -3.43
CA THR A 11 -19.25 -20.51 -4.21
C THR A 11 -18.64 -20.40 -5.59
N SER A 12 -19.45 -20.61 -6.64
CA SER A 12 -19.00 -20.59 -8.03
C SER A 12 -19.81 -19.56 -8.81
N TYR A 13 -19.14 -18.51 -9.28
CA TYR A 13 -19.72 -17.52 -10.19
C TYR A 13 -19.13 -17.74 -11.59
N ARG A 14 -19.93 -18.36 -12.46
CA ARG A 14 -19.58 -18.66 -13.87
C ARG A 14 -18.18 -19.28 -14.04
N ASP A 15 -17.78 -20.14 -13.09
CA ASP A 15 -16.42 -20.66 -13.01
C ASP A 15 -16.32 -22.11 -13.48
N ARG A 16 -15.69 -22.28 -14.64
CA ARG A 16 -15.48 -23.59 -15.29
C ARG A 16 -14.57 -24.51 -14.48
N GLU A 17 -13.72 -23.96 -13.60
CA GLU A 17 -12.82 -24.76 -12.77
C GLU A 17 -13.50 -25.43 -11.58
N CYS A 18 -14.74 -25.05 -11.24
CA CYS A 18 -15.44 -25.60 -10.08
C CYS A 18 -15.65 -27.11 -10.17
N GLN A 19 -16.03 -27.61 -11.34
CA GLN A 19 -16.18 -29.05 -11.56
C GLN A 19 -14.85 -29.81 -11.38
N TRP A 20 -13.73 -29.22 -11.79
CA TRP A 20 -12.40 -29.82 -11.68
C TRP A 20 -11.89 -29.77 -10.25
N THR A 21 -12.23 -28.71 -9.51
CA THR A 21 -12.01 -28.61 -8.06
C THR A 21 -12.74 -29.73 -7.31
N VAL A 22 -14.03 -29.96 -7.63
CA VAL A 22 -14.82 -31.04 -7.02
C VAL A 22 -14.29 -32.42 -7.40
N ARG A 23 -13.84 -32.60 -8.64
CA ARG A 23 -13.21 -33.86 -9.04
C ARG A 23 -11.91 -34.10 -8.26
N ASP A 24 -11.04 -33.10 -8.18
CA ASP A 24 -9.73 -33.21 -7.55
C ASP A 24 -9.83 -33.49 -6.04
N LEU A 25 -10.78 -32.83 -5.35
CA LEU A 25 -10.98 -33.04 -3.92
C LEU A 25 -11.41 -34.47 -3.60
N PHE A 26 -12.25 -35.10 -4.43
CA PHE A 26 -12.63 -36.50 -4.21
C PHE A 26 -11.54 -37.48 -4.61
N LEU A 27 -10.86 -37.23 -5.74
CA LEU A 27 -9.82 -38.13 -6.26
C LEU A 27 -8.61 -38.24 -5.32
N LYS A 28 -8.30 -37.16 -4.59
CA LYS A 28 -7.13 -37.08 -3.72
C LYS A 28 -7.45 -37.23 -2.24
N ALA A 29 -8.71 -37.45 -1.88
CA ALA A 29 -9.09 -37.75 -0.52
C ALA A 29 -8.68 -39.18 -0.15
N LYS A 30 -8.17 -39.34 1.06
CA LYS A 30 -7.91 -40.64 1.68
C LYS A 30 -9.20 -41.37 2.01
N HIS A 31 -10.20 -40.62 2.47
CA HIS A 31 -11.52 -41.11 2.86
C HIS A 31 -12.62 -40.35 2.09
N PRO A 32 -12.75 -40.54 0.77
CA PRO A 32 -13.74 -39.82 -0.03
C PRO A 32 -15.18 -39.98 0.48
N GLU A 33 -15.51 -41.10 1.13
CA GLU A 33 -16.82 -41.43 1.70
C GLU A 33 -17.28 -40.49 2.82
N ARG A 34 -16.34 -39.76 3.47
CA ARG A 34 -16.67 -38.85 4.59
C ARG A 34 -16.91 -37.41 4.14
N ILE A 35 -16.72 -37.11 2.86
CA ILE A 35 -16.76 -35.75 2.32
C ILE A 35 -18.14 -35.47 1.72
N PHE A 36 -18.74 -34.34 2.08
CA PHE A 36 -19.95 -33.82 1.47
C PHE A 36 -19.67 -32.42 0.94
N VAL A 37 -20.18 -32.09 -0.24
CA VAL A 37 -19.90 -30.80 -0.88
C VAL A 37 -21.20 -30.03 -1.03
N GLY A 38 -21.21 -28.74 -0.67
CA GLY A 38 -22.29 -27.80 -0.93
C GLY A 38 -21.82 -26.74 -1.92
N ILE A 39 -22.51 -26.58 -3.05
CA ILE A 39 -22.11 -25.63 -4.09
C ILE A 39 -23.24 -24.63 -4.37
N CYS A 40 -22.91 -23.34 -4.28
CA CYS A 40 -23.75 -22.27 -4.81
C CYS A 40 -23.27 -21.92 -6.22
N TRP A 41 -24.06 -22.29 -7.24
CA TRP A 41 -23.81 -21.96 -8.63
C TRP A 41 -24.55 -20.68 -9.02
N GLN A 42 -23.83 -19.73 -9.59
CA GLN A 42 -24.37 -18.51 -10.19
C GLN A 42 -23.96 -18.51 -11.67
N THR A 43 -24.91 -18.83 -12.56
CA THR A 43 -24.64 -19.14 -13.98
C THR A 43 -25.74 -18.61 -14.89
N ILE A 44 -25.40 -18.39 -16.16
CA ILE A 44 -26.35 -18.22 -17.25
C ILE A 44 -26.44 -19.57 -17.98
N PRO A 45 -27.54 -20.33 -17.87
CA PRO A 45 -27.64 -21.69 -18.41
C PRO A 45 -27.24 -21.82 -19.89
N GLU A 46 -27.55 -20.81 -20.71
CA GLU A 46 -27.29 -20.79 -22.15
C GLU A 46 -25.81 -20.53 -22.49
N LEU A 47 -25.05 -19.88 -21.60
CA LEU A 47 -23.68 -19.44 -21.85
C LEU A 47 -22.63 -20.24 -21.08
N ASP A 48 -23.00 -20.80 -19.93
CA ASP A 48 -22.07 -21.40 -18.97
C ASP A 48 -22.23 -22.93 -18.87
N ALA A 49 -22.77 -23.57 -19.92
CA ALA A 49 -22.98 -25.02 -19.98
C ALA A 49 -21.68 -25.83 -19.77
N ASP A 50 -20.52 -25.24 -20.11
CA ASP A 50 -19.21 -25.87 -19.92
C ASP A 50 -18.73 -25.92 -18.47
N CYS A 51 -19.41 -25.24 -17.53
CA CYS A 51 -19.21 -25.42 -16.09
C CYS A 51 -19.67 -26.81 -15.59
N PHE A 52 -20.45 -27.54 -16.39
CA PHE A 52 -21.09 -28.81 -16.04
C PHE A 52 -20.69 -29.96 -17.00
N SER A 53 -19.44 -29.93 -17.46
CA SER A 53 -18.91 -30.95 -18.39
C SER A 53 -18.69 -32.31 -17.75
N ILE A 54 -18.52 -32.36 -16.42
CA ILE A 54 -18.37 -33.59 -15.64
C ILE A 54 -19.22 -33.58 -14.38
N GLU A 55 -19.55 -34.78 -13.88
CA GLU A 55 -20.20 -35.00 -12.59
C GLU A 55 -19.26 -35.81 -11.69
N SER A 56 -19.18 -35.47 -10.40
CA SER A 56 -18.29 -36.15 -9.43
C SER A 56 -19.05 -36.41 -8.13
N ASN A 57 -19.24 -37.70 -7.80
CA ASN A 57 -19.89 -38.18 -6.56
C ASN A 57 -21.25 -37.50 -6.25
N PRO A 58 -22.26 -37.62 -7.14
CA PRO A 58 -23.52 -36.88 -7.02
C PRO A 58 -24.31 -37.16 -5.74
N SER A 59 -24.15 -38.33 -5.09
CA SER A 59 -24.78 -38.63 -3.80
C SER A 59 -24.22 -37.81 -2.63
N GLN A 60 -23.01 -37.25 -2.79
CA GLN A 60 -22.28 -36.47 -1.79
C GLN A 60 -22.23 -34.97 -2.13
N VAL A 61 -22.62 -34.58 -3.34
CA VAL A 61 -22.66 -33.18 -3.80
C VAL A 61 -24.09 -32.64 -3.73
N ARG A 62 -24.26 -31.53 -3.04
CA ARG A 62 -25.50 -30.79 -2.87
C ARG A 62 -25.33 -29.45 -3.57
N THR A 63 -26.31 -29.00 -4.34
CA THR A 63 -26.21 -27.75 -5.08
C THR A 63 -27.45 -26.87 -4.92
N VAL A 64 -27.23 -25.57 -5.00
CA VAL A 64 -28.26 -24.56 -5.28
C VAL A 64 -27.82 -23.77 -6.50
N HIS A 65 -28.77 -23.41 -7.35
CA HIS A 65 -28.52 -22.74 -8.62
C HIS A 65 -29.29 -21.43 -8.66
N PHE A 66 -28.61 -20.37 -9.05
CA PHE A 66 -29.15 -19.03 -9.22
C PHE A 66 -28.74 -18.49 -10.58
N HIS A 67 -29.63 -17.72 -11.20
CA HIS A 67 -29.24 -16.90 -12.33
C HIS A 67 -28.28 -15.79 -11.85
N VAL A 68 -27.40 -15.30 -12.72
CA VAL A 68 -26.46 -14.22 -12.37
C VAL A 68 -27.17 -12.93 -11.96
N ASP A 69 -28.39 -12.71 -12.43
CA ASP A 69 -29.21 -11.55 -12.07
C ASP A 69 -29.76 -11.62 -10.63
N GLU A 70 -29.82 -12.82 -10.06
CA GLU A 70 -30.20 -13.06 -8.67
C GLU A 70 -29.00 -12.97 -7.71
N ALA A 71 -27.78 -12.90 -8.27
CA ALA A 71 -26.57 -12.86 -7.47
C ALA A 71 -26.40 -11.52 -6.73
N GLU A 72 -26.06 -11.61 -5.45
CA GLU A 72 -26.01 -10.45 -4.56
C GLU A 72 -24.59 -10.06 -4.08
N GLY A 73 -23.60 -10.87 -4.44
CA GLY A 73 -22.22 -10.76 -3.99
C GLY A 73 -21.73 -12.02 -3.26
N LEU A 74 -20.46 -11.99 -2.87
CA LEU A 74 -19.74 -13.13 -2.28
C LEU A 74 -20.34 -13.57 -0.95
N GLY A 75 -20.59 -12.63 -0.02
CA GLY A 75 -21.14 -12.97 1.30
C GLY A 75 -22.49 -13.68 1.22
N TRP A 76 -23.36 -13.25 0.31
CA TRP A 76 -24.64 -13.89 0.05
C TRP A 76 -24.45 -15.29 -0.55
N ALA A 77 -23.60 -15.43 -1.56
CA ALA A 77 -23.33 -16.73 -2.18
C ALA A 77 -22.76 -17.73 -1.15
N ARG A 78 -21.88 -17.27 -0.25
CA ARG A 78 -21.33 -18.08 0.84
C ARG A 78 -22.45 -18.57 1.74
N GLN A 79 -23.37 -17.70 2.13
CA GLN A 79 -24.55 -18.10 2.91
C GLN A 79 -25.41 -19.14 2.19
N GLN A 80 -25.61 -19.01 0.88
CA GLN A 80 -26.33 -20.02 0.09
C GLN A 80 -25.62 -21.37 0.12
N ALA A 81 -24.30 -21.40 -0.05
CA ALA A 81 -23.51 -22.63 0.04
C ALA A 81 -23.53 -23.22 1.46
N GLN A 82 -23.44 -22.39 2.50
CA GLN A 82 -23.51 -22.80 3.90
C GLN A 82 -24.88 -23.41 4.27
N SER A 83 -25.96 -23.00 3.60
CA SER A 83 -27.31 -23.56 3.84
C SER A 83 -27.45 -25.05 3.50
N LEU A 84 -26.49 -25.61 2.75
CA LEU A 84 -26.46 -27.01 2.32
C LEU A 84 -25.80 -27.97 3.34
N TRP A 85 -25.29 -27.43 4.45
CA TRP A 85 -24.74 -28.21 5.56
C TRP A 85 -25.83 -29.05 6.25
N ARG A 86 -25.52 -30.30 6.66
CA ARG A 86 -26.48 -31.24 7.27
C ARG A 86 -25.96 -31.89 8.55
N GLY A 87 -25.09 -31.22 9.30
CA GLY A 87 -24.60 -31.72 10.59
C GLY A 87 -23.21 -32.33 10.55
N GLU A 88 -22.48 -32.24 9.43
CA GLU A 88 -21.09 -32.67 9.36
C GLU A 88 -20.24 -31.91 10.40
N PRO A 89 -19.39 -32.57 11.20
CA PRO A 89 -18.70 -31.93 12.33
C PRO A 89 -17.58 -30.95 11.93
N TYR A 90 -16.98 -31.13 10.76
CA TYR A 90 -15.96 -30.21 10.22
C TYR A 90 -16.46 -29.52 8.95
N CYS A 91 -16.01 -28.29 8.74
CA CYS A 91 -16.29 -27.54 7.54
C CYS A 91 -15.00 -27.03 6.89
N LEU A 92 -14.98 -27.09 5.56
CA LEU A 92 -13.98 -26.48 4.70
C LEU A 92 -14.66 -25.46 3.78
N GLN A 93 -14.35 -24.17 3.93
CA GLN A 93 -14.73 -23.14 2.96
C GLN A 93 -13.59 -22.93 1.97
N ILE A 94 -13.90 -22.99 0.67
CA ILE A 94 -12.93 -22.79 -0.41
C ILE A 94 -13.49 -22.00 -1.59
N ASP A 95 -12.59 -21.45 -2.40
CA ASP A 95 -12.94 -20.94 -3.72
C ASP A 95 -13.22 -22.07 -4.71
N SER A 96 -13.81 -21.73 -5.86
CA SER A 96 -14.22 -22.68 -6.91
C SER A 96 -13.10 -23.16 -7.83
N HIS A 97 -11.84 -22.78 -7.58
CA HIS A 97 -10.72 -23.09 -8.48
C HIS A 97 -9.50 -23.51 -7.68
N MET A 98 -9.60 -24.67 -7.04
CA MET A 98 -8.60 -25.22 -6.13
C MET A 98 -8.03 -26.55 -6.64
N ARG A 99 -6.85 -26.90 -6.13
CA ARG A 99 -6.29 -28.27 -6.19
C ARG A 99 -5.84 -28.71 -4.82
N PHE A 100 -5.86 -30.01 -4.57
CA PHE A 100 -5.56 -30.63 -3.29
C PHE A 100 -4.26 -31.42 -3.37
N VAL A 101 -3.58 -31.56 -2.23
CA VAL A 101 -2.53 -32.57 -2.07
C VAL A 101 -3.17 -33.96 -1.92
N GLN A 102 -2.37 -35.01 -2.07
CA GLN A 102 -2.84 -36.36 -1.74
C GLN A 102 -3.12 -36.50 -0.25
N ASP A 103 -4.17 -37.24 0.08
CA ASP A 103 -4.67 -37.48 1.44
C ASP A 103 -5.02 -36.18 2.22
N TRP A 104 -5.43 -35.12 1.51
CA TRP A 104 -5.64 -33.78 2.08
C TRP A 104 -6.63 -33.77 3.23
N ASP A 105 -7.69 -34.59 3.16
CA ASP A 105 -8.78 -34.63 4.12
C ASP A 105 -8.27 -35.12 5.47
N GLN A 106 -7.39 -36.13 5.48
CA GLN A 106 -6.76 -36.59 6.70
C GLN A 106 -5.68 -35.61 7.16
N ALA A 107 -4.88 -35.10 6.23
CA ALA A 107 -3.84 -34.13 6.55
C ALA A 107 -4.39 -32.84 7.19
N MET A 108 -5.58 -32.39 6.78
CA MET A 108 -6.28 -31.25 7.39
C MET A 108 -6.75 -31.55 8.80
N VAL A 109 -7.38 -32.71 9.04
CA VAL A 109 -7.82 -33.10 10.40
C VAL A 109 -6.61 -33.25 11.33
N ASP A 110 -5.55 -33.91 10.89
CA ASP A 110 -4.33 -34.11 11.68
C ASP A 110 -3.66 -32.77 12.00
N MET A 111 -3.62 -31.85 11.03
CA MET A 111 -3.03 -30.53 11.24
C MET A 111 -3.88 -29.65 12.17
N LEU A 112 -5.20 -29.72 12.06
CA LEU A 112 -6.11 -29.00 12.94
C LEU A 112 -5.94 -29.47 14.40
N ALA A 113 -5.81 -30.79 14.60
CA ALA A 113 -5.54 -31.38 15.93
C ALA A 113 -4.16 -31.05 16.50
N ALA A 114 -3.21 -30.60 15.67
CA ALA A 114 -1.89 -30.18 16.09
C ALA A 114 -1.81 -28.70 16.52
N CYS A 115 -2.90 -27.94 16.36
CA CYS A 115 -2.99 -26.55 16.81
C CYS A 115 -3.08 -26.51 18.35
N ASP A 116 -2.42 -25.53 18.95
CA ASP A 116 -2.49 -25.28 20.40
C ASP A 116 -3.71 -24.42 20.74
N SER A 117 -4.91 -24.98 20.55
CA SER A 117 -6.20 -24.33 20.82
C SER A 117 -7.32 -25.36 20.93
N ASP A 118 -8.33 -25.05 21.75
CA ASP A 118 -9.57 -25.82 21.85
C ASP A 118 -10.50 -25.58 20.65
N GLU A 119 -10.37 -24.44 19.97
CA GLU A 119 -11.24 -24.02 18.86
C GLU A 119 -10.42 -23.53 17.65
N PRO A 120 -9.55 -24.39 17.09
CA PRO A 120 -8.64 -24.00 16.03
C PRO A 120 -9.38 -23.85 14.69
N VAL A 121 -8.86 -22.94 13.87
CA VAL A 121 -9.26 -22.75 12.47
C VAL A 121 -8.00 -22.61 11.62
N LEU A 122 -7.82 -23.49 10.64
CA LEU A 122 -6.75 -23.37 9.65
C LEU A 122 -7.17 -22.41 8.54
N THR A 123 -6.32 -21.44 8.23
CA THR A 123 -6.54 -20.46 7.16
C THR A 123 -5.22 -19.87 6.67
N GLY A 124 -5.18 -19.46 5.40
CA GLY A 124 -4.02 -18.80 4.82
C GLY A 124 -4.08 -18.77 3.30
N TYR A 125 -3.26 -17.95 2.66
CA TYR A 125 -3.19 -17.91 1.19
C TYR A 125 -2.44 -19.13 0.65
N PRO A 126 -3.12 -20.02 -0.11
CA PRO A 126 -2.48 -21.20 -0.67
C PRO A 126 -1.46 -20.83 -1.76
N PRO A 127 -0.45 -21.68 -2.03
CA PRO A 127 0.36 -21.54 -3.23
C PRO A 127 -0.47 -21.65 -4.51
N GLY A 128 0.06 -21.11 -5.60
CA GLY A 128 -0.62 -21.11 -6.89
C GLY A 128 -0.62 -22.47 -7.60
N TYR A 129 -1.53 -22.67 -8.54
CA TYR A 129 -1.36 -23.65 -9.61
C TYR A 129 -1.77 -23.03 -10.96
N ILE A 130 -1.33 -23.66 -12.05
CA ILE A 130 -1.70 -23.33 -13.42
C ILE A 130 -2.57 -24.48 -13.94
N PRO A 131 -3.81 -24.22 -14.39
CA PRO A 131 -4.65 -25.24 -14.99
C PRO A 131 -3.98 -25.95 -16.18
N PRO A 132 -4.22 -27.26 -16.38
CA PRO A 132 -5.15 -28.05 -15.59
C PRO A 132 -4.63 -28.39 -14.19
N ASP A 133 -3.37 -28.77 -14.00
CA ASP A 133 -2.89 -29.32 -12.71
C ASP A 133 -1.41 -28.99 -12.36
N ARG A 134 -0.78 -28.00 -13.00
CA ARG A 134 0.62 -27.66 -12.73
C ARG A 134 0.74 -26.87 -11.42
N LEU A 135 1.11 -27.54 -10.35
CA LEU A 135 1.31 -26.96 -9.02
C LEU A 135 2.55 -26.05 -8.99
N ILE A 136 2.45 -24.89 -8.33
CA ILE A 136 3.58 -24.02 -8.03
C ILE A 136 4.05 -24.38 -6.63
N GLU A 137 5.13 -25.14 -6.55
CA GLU A 137 5.70 -25.55 -5.27
C GLU A 137 6.25 -24.35 -4.50
N ARG A 138 6.08 -24.41 -3.18
CA ARG A 138 6.78 -23.56 -2.23
C ARG A 138 7.61 -24.46 -1.33
N GLU A 139 8.90 -24.16 -1.22
CA GLU A 139 9.82 -24.92 -0.37
C GLU A 139 9.47 -24.75 1.12
N ARG A 140 8.82 -23.65 1.50
CA ARG A 140 8.53 -23.28 2.90
C ARG A 140 7.09 -22.85 3.07
N ALA A 141 6.53 -23.18 4.23
CA ALA A 141 5.21 -22.71 4.64
C ALA A 141 5.21 -21.19 4.84
N THR A 142 4.05 -20.57 4.60
CA THR A 142 3.88 -19.13 4.78
C THR A 142 2.86 -18.81 5.86
N VAL A 143 3.13 -17.76 6.63
CA VAL A 143 2.22 -17.20 7.62
C VAL A 143 1.46 -16.06 6.98
N GLN A 144 0.14 -16.05 7.12
CA GLN A 144 -0.67 -14.90 6.75
C GLN A 144 -0.52 -13.80 7.81
N TYR A 145 -0.37 -12.54 7.40
CA TYR A 145 -0.25 -11.40 8.31
C TYR A 145 -0.98 -10.18 7.74
N ILE A 146 -1.14 -9.16 8.59
CA ILE A 146 -1.81 -7.90 8.25
C ILE A 146 -0.73 -6.90 7.88
N LYS A 147 -0.67 -6.53 6.60
CA LYS A 147 0.37 -5.66 6.05
C LYS A 147 0.13 -4.18 6.36
N GLY A 148 -1.13 -3.77 6.35
CA GLY A 148 -1.50 -2.37 6.44
C GLY A 148 -3.01 -2.15 6.32
N PHE A 149 -3.36 -0.91 6.02
CA PHE A 149 -4.69 -0.53 5.58
C PHE A 149 -4.65 -0.13 4.10
N MET A 150 -5.61 -0.63 3.33
CA MET A 150 -5.89 -0.12 2.00
C MET A 150 -6.46 1.31 2.08
N PRO A 151 -6.40 2.11 0.99
CA PRO A 151 -6.93 3.47 0.98
C PRO A 151 -8.42 3.59 1.37
N ASN A 152 -9.21 2.53 1.13
CA ASN A 152 -10.62 2.47 1.49
C ASN A 152 -10.87 2.16 2.98
N GLY A 153 -9.82 1.95 3.78
CA GLY A 153 -9.90 1.68 5.22
C GLY A 153 -10.08 0.22 5.61
N LEU A 154 -10.08 -0.71 4.65
CA LEU A 154 -10.03 -2.15 4.94
C LEU A 154 -8.58 -2.60 5.16
N LEU A 155 -8.39 -3.74 5.83
CA LEU A 155 -7.08 -4.35 6.02
C LEU A 155 -6.49 -4.82 4.68
N GLU A 156 -5.21 -4.52 4.46
CA GLU A 156 -4.39 -5.14 3.43
C GLU A 156 -3.74 -6.39 4.02
N LEU A 157 -4.07 -7.56 3.49
CA LEU A 157 -3.57 -8.85 3.96
C LEU A 157 -2.46 -9.37 3.05
N SER A 158 -1.49 -10.08 3.62
CA SER A 158 -0.41 -10.68 2.87
C SER A 158 0.04 -11.99 3.52
N CYS A 159 0.98 -12.69 2.87
CA CYS A 159 1.65 -13.84 3.46
C CYS A 159 3.15 -13.72 3.22
N ALA A 160 3.95 -14.29 4.12
CA ALA A 160 5.38 -14.33 3.93
C ALA A 160 5.95 -15.64 4.51
N GLU A 161 7.17 -15.98 4.12
CA GLU A 161 7.91 -17.12 4.69
C GLU A 161 8.58 -16.73 6.00
N PRO A 162 8.45 -17.54 7.08
CA PRO A 162 9.19 -17.32 8.32
C PRO A 162 10.70 -17.14 8.07
N PRO A 163 11.45 -16.45 8.95
CA PRO A 163 12.89 -16.31 8.82
C PRO A 163 13.61 -17.66 8.59
N PRO A 164 14.72 -17.73 7.83
CA PRO A 164 15.35 -19.00 7.43
C PRO A 164 15.76 -19.93 8.58
N ASP A 165 16.05 -19.36 9.75
CA ASP A 165 16.42 -20.06 10.98
C ASP A 165 15.22 -20.67 11.73
N VAL A 166 14.01 -20.47 11.20
CA VAL A 166 12.76 -20.92 11.81
C VAL A 166 12.30 -22.21 11.16
N VAL A 167 12.21 -23.24 11.99
CA VAL A 167 11.64 -24.54 11.61
C VAL A 167 10.15 -24.51 11.89
N VAL A 168 9.34 -24.75 10.85
CA VAL A 168 7.88 -24.78 10.95
C VAL A 168 7.43 -26.23 11.13
N GLU A 169 7.23 -26.64 12.39
CA GLU A 169 6.80 -28.01 12.70
C GLU A 169 5.29 -28.13 12.96
N ARG A 170 4.65 -27.02 13.32
CA ARG A 170 3.22 -26.95 13.69
C ARG A 170 2.55 -25.73 13.08
N PRO A 171 1.21 -25.72 12.93
CA PRO A 171 0.49 -24.55 12.46
C PRO A 171 0.83 -23.32 13.28
N MET A 172 1.03 -22.20 12.61
CA MET A 172 1.48 -20.96 13.24
C MET A 172 0.27 -20.05 13.47
N PRO A 173 0.08 -19.50 14.69
CA PRO A 173 -1.00 -18.55 14.94
C PRO A 173 -1.00 -17.39 13.92
N THR A 174 -2.16 -16.84 13.63
CA THR A 174 -2.31 -15.63 12.80
C THR A 174 -3.50 -14.80 13.28
N ALA A 175 -3.45 -13.49 13.03
CA ALA A 175 -4.60 -12.60 13.20
C ALA A 175 -5.38 -12.37 11.90
N ALA A 176 -4.85 -12.85 10.77
CA ALA A 176 -5.46 -12.72 9.46
C ALA A 176 -6.28 -13.96 9.09
N CYS A 177 -7.20 -13.80 8.14
CA CYS A 177 -8.02 -14.88 7.60
C CYS A 177 -8.01 -14.78 6.08
N ALA A 178 -7.96 -15.90 5.37
CA ALA A 178 -8.11 -15.99 3.93
C ALA A 178 -9.51 -16.54 3.61
N GLY A 179 -10.34 -15.76 2.91
CA GLY A 179 -11.75 -16.13 2.65
C GLY A 179 -11.92 -17.38 1.78
N GLY A 180 -10.93 -17.64 0.93
CA GLY A 180 -10.86 -18.81 0.03
C GLY A 180 -10.25 -20.07 0.66
N PHE A 181 -9.88 -20.05 1.94
CA PHE A 181 -9.44 -21.24 2.69
C PHE A 181 -9.70 -21.09 4.19
N ILE A 182 -10.74 -21.74 4.69
CA ILE A 182 -11.06 -21.80 6.12
C ILE A 182 -11.46 -23.24 6.47
N PHE A 183 -10.68 -23.91 7.31
CA PHE A 183 -10.99 -25.26 7.79
C PHE A 183 -11.06 -25.29 9.31
N GLY A 184 -12.13 -25.85 9.86
CA GLY A 184 -12.32 -25.93 11.29
C GLY A 184 -13.60 -26.68 11.68
N PRO A 185 -14.00 -26.62 12.97
CA PRO A 185 -15.28 -27.17 13.39
C PRO A 185 -16.41 -26.48 12.62
N SER A 186 -17.44 -27.22 12.20
CA SER A 186 -18.57 -26.65 11.47
C SER A 186 -19.31 -25.56 12.26
N ARG A 187 -19.03 -25.45 13.57
CA ARG A 187 -19.54 -24.38 14.43
C ARG A 187 -19.34 -22.99 13.88
N ILE A 188 -18.27 -22.78 13.10
CA ILE A 188 -18.04 -21.54 12.37
C ILE A 188 -19.25 -21.13 11.50
N LEU A 189 -20.00 -22.08 10.93
CA LEU A 189 -21.10 -21.83 10.00
C LEU A 189 -22.33 -21.17 10.67
N TRP A 190 -22.54 -21.41 11.96
CA TRP A 190 -23.69 -20.86 12.68
C TRP A 190 -23.33 -19.85 13.76
N ASP A 191 -22.15 -19.97 14.39
CA ASP A 191 -21.64 -18.93 15.32
C ASP A 191 -21.14 -17.71 14.54
N VAL A 192 -20.50 -17.92 13.39
CA VAL A 192 -19.92 -16.86 12.54
C VAL A 192 -20.35 -17.05 11.08
N PRO A 193 -21.66 -17.02 10.80
CA PRO A 193 -22.18 -17.18 9.44
C PRO A 193 -21.64 -16.08 8.53
N ALA A 194 -21.47 -16.40 7.25
CA ALA A 194 -21.12 -15.40 6.26
C ALA A 194 -22.15 -14.25 6.27
N ASP A 195 -21.67 -13.01 6.29
CA ASP A 195 -22.52 -11.82 6.26
C ASP A 195 -22.99 -11.59 4.80
N PRO A 196 -24.29 -11.78 4.49
CA PRO A 196 -24.80 -11.69 3.13
C PRO A 196 -24.71 -10.27 2.55
N GLU A 197 -24.54 -9.25 3.39
CA GLU A 197 -24.45 -7.86 2.97
C GLU A 197 -22.99 -7.42 2.67
N ILE A 198 -22.01 -8.33 2.85
CA ILE A 198 -20.62 -8.12 2.40
C ILE A 198 -20.50 -8.54 0.93
N TYR A 199 -20.20 -7.56 0.07
CA TYR A 199 -20.24 -7.76 -1.38
C TYR A 199 -19.04 -8.55 -1.92
N PHE A 200 -17.80 -8.11 -1.62
CA PHE A 200 -16.57 -8.79 -2.06
C PHE A 200 -15.38 -8.36 -1.18
N ASN A 201 -14.82 -7.17 -1.42
CA ASN A 201 -13.72 -6.62 -0.62
C ASN A 201 -14.21 -6.31 0.81
N GLY A 202 -13.79 -7.11 1.79
CA GLY A 202 -14.13 -6.95 3.22
C GLY A 202 -14.43 -8.27 3.93
N GLU A 203 -14.72 -9.36 3.22
CA GLU A 203 -15.04 -10.66 3.81
C GLU A 203 -13.92 -11.16 4.74
N GLU A 204 -12.67 -11.09 4.29
CA GLU A 204 -11.52 -11.61 5.04
C GLU A 204 -11.33 -10.92 6.39
N GLN A 205 -11.40 -9.59 6.41
CA GLN A 205 -11.36 -8.81 7.65
C GLN A 205 -12.62 -9.05 8.51
N ASN A 206 -13.80 -9.18 7.90
CA ASN A 206 -15.05 -9.48 8.62
C ASN A 206 -14.94 -10.80 9.37
N LEU A 207 -14.50 -11.86 8.68
CA LEU A 207 -14.34 -13.19 9.23
C LEU A 207 -13.23 -13.24 10.27
N ALA A 208 -12.08 -12.62 10.03
CA ALA A 208 -10.96 -12.61 10.99
C ALA A 208 -11.40 -12.06 12.35
N VAL A 209 -12.04 -10.89 12.37
CA VAL A 209 -12.49 -10.23 13.61
C VAL A 209 -13.61 -11.04 14.28
N ARG A 210 -14.59 -11.53 13.50
CA ARG A 210 -15.75 -12.23 14.07
C ARG A 210 -15.42 -13.63 14.57
N LEU A 211 -14.59 -14.40 13.86
CA LEU A 211 -14.10 -15.69 14.33
C LEU A 211 -13.33 -15.54 15.63
N TRP A 212 -12.41 -14.58 15.69
CA TRP A 212 -11.59 -14.37 16.88
C TRP A 212 -12.40 -13.90 18.09
N THR A 213 -13.32 -12.94 17.90
CA THR A 213 -14.21 -12.46 18.98
C THR A 213 -15.25 -13.50 19.40
N ALA A 214 -15.58 -14.46 18.53
CA ALA A 214 -16.39 -15.63 18.86
C ALA A 214 -15.61 -16.74 19.59
N GLY A 215 -14.30 -16.58 19.76
CA GLY A 215 -13.45 -17.48 20.55
C GLY A 215 -12.68 -18.51 19.74
N PHE A 216 -12.68 -18.44 18.41
CA PHE A 216 -11.86 -19.29 17.55
C PHE A 216 -10.43 -18.73 17.44
N ASP A 217 -9.44 -19.61 17.31
CA ASP A 217 -8.04 -19.23 17.10
C ASP A 217 -7.60 -19.59 15.68
N LEU A 218 -7.03 -18.62 14.96
CA LEU A 218 -6.67 -18.77 13.56
C LEU A 218 -5.21 -19.20 13.42
N PHE A 219 -4.96 -20.17 12.54
CA PHE A 219 -3.62 -20.72 12.31
C PHE A 219 -3.32 -20.85 10.82
N SER A 220 -2.14 -20.37 10.42
CA SER A 220 -1.53 -20.67 9.13
C SER A 220 -1.01 -22.11 9.09
N PRO A 221 -1.29 -22.88 8.02
CA PRO A 221 -0.80 -24.25 7.88
C PRO A 221 0.73 -24.37 7.97
N SER A 222 1.23 -25.45 8.56
CA SER A 222 2.66 -25.77 8.60
C SER A 222 3.22 -26.35 7.30
N ARG A 223 2.35 -26.71 6.36
CA ARG A 223 2.69 -27.20 5.02
C ARG A 223 1.52 -26.97 4.07
N THR A 224 1.78 -27.06 2.77
CA THR A 224 0.75 -26.95 1.73
C THR A 224 -0.27 -28.08 1.85
N LEU A 225 -1.55 -27.73 1.88
CA LEU A 225 -2.69 -28.66 1.88
C LEU A 225 -3.54 -28.53 0.62
N ILE A 226 -3.63 -27.31 0.08
CA ILE A 226 -4.39 -26.97 -1.12
C ILE A 226 -3.63 -25.91 -1.93
N TYR A 227 -4.08 -25.68 -3.15
CA TYR A 227 -3.54 -24.71 -4.11
C TYR A 227 -4.68 -23.88 -4.71
N HIS A 228 -4.38 -22.67 -5.15
CA HIS A 228 -5.34 -21.72 -5.71
C HIS A 228 -4.94 -21.26 -7.12
N TYR A 229 -5.92 -21.07 -8.01
CA TYR A 229 -5.65 -20.51 -9.34
C TYR A 229 -5.79 -18.97 -9.36
N TYR A 230 -4.67 -18.28 -9.20
CA TYR A 230 -4.62 -16.80 -9.23
C TYR A 230 -4.71 -16.18 -10.64
N GLY A 231 -4.47 -16.96 -11.70
CA GLY A 231 -4.32 -16.48 -13.09
C GLY A 231 -5.61 -16.14 -13.85
N ARG A 232 -6.71 -15.78 -13.16
CA ARG A 232 -8.05 -15.58 -13.76
C ARG A 232 -8.25 -14.18 -14.36
N LYS A 233 -7.43 -13.82 -15.35
CA LYS A 233 -7.56 -12.53 -16.06
C LYS A 233 -8.78 -12.47 -16.99
N GLU A 234 -9.17 -13.59 -17.59
CA GLU A 234 -10.24 -13.69 -18.60
C GLU A 234 -11.59 -14.17 -18.06
N SER A 235 -11.67 -14.51 -16.76
CA SER A 235 -12.91 -15.02 -16.18
C SER A 235 -13.95 -13.92 -15.96
N ALA A 236 -15.23 -14.25 -16.19
CA ALA A 236 -16.35 -13.41 -15.81
C ALA A 236 -16.32 -13.16 -14.30
N ARG A 237 -16.58 -11.90 -13.90
CA ARG A 237 -16.60 -11.48 -12.50
C ARG A 237 -17.92 -10.80 -12.23
N HIS A 238 -18.45 -10.97 -11.02
CA HIS A 238 -19.75 -10.42 -10.66
C HIS A 238 -19.87 -8.90 -10.89
N TRP A 239 -18.79 -8.11 -10.70
CA TRP A 239 -18.80 -6.66 -10.97
C TRP A 239 -18.69 -6.28 -12.45
N ASN A 240 -18.39 -7.22 -13.34
CA ASN A 240 -18.48 -7.00 -14.79
C ASN A 240 -19.95 -7.02 -15.24
N ASP A 241 -20.80 -7.78 -14.55
CA ASP A 241 -22.20 -8.00 -14.91
C ASP A 241 -23.17 -7.11 -14.07
N ALA A 242 -22.80 -6.75 -12.83
CA ALA A 242 -23.66 -6.01 -11.91
C ALA A 242 -23.51 -4.48 -11.99
N ALA A 243 -24.53 -3.78 -12.54
CA ALA A 243 -24.54 -2.31 -12.68
C ALA A 243 -24.43 -1.52 -11.36
N ALA A 244 -24.84 -2.10 -10.22
CA ALA A 244 -24.91 -1.45 -8.91
C ALA A 244 -23.77 -1.80 -7.94
N TRP A 245 -22.67 -2.42 -8.42
CA TRP A 245 -21.60 -2.93 -7.55
C TRP A 245 -20.97 -1.87 -6.63
N SER A 246 -20.89 -0.61 -7.09
CA SER A 246 -20.27 0.49 -6.32
C SER A 246 -21.08 0.88 -5.07
N GLU A 247 -22.41 0.77 -5.12
CA GLU A 247 -23.28 1.02 -3.95
C GLU A 247 -23.15 -0.12 -2.94
N ARG A 248 -23.18 -1.37 -3.42
CA ARG A 248 -22.97 -2.57 -2.59
C ARG A 248 -21.60 -2.54 -1.90
N HIS A 249 -20.55 -2.10 -2.60
CA HIS A 249 -19.23 -1.93 -1.99
C HIS A 249 -19.19 -0.80 -0.94
N ARG A 250 -19.82 0.35 -1.20
CA ARG A 250 -19.94 1.43 -0.19
C ARG A 250 -20.71 0.95 1.05
N HIS A 251 -21.74 0.13 0.86
CA HIS A 251 -22.46 -0.51 1.95
C HIS A 251 -21.56 -1.46 2.77
N THR A 252 -20.75 -2.29 2.10
CA THR A 252 -19.73 -3.11 2.76
C THR A 252 -18.79 -2.27 3.64
N LEU A 253 -18.28 -1.14 3.13
CA LEU A 253 -17.40 -0.26 3.91
C LEU A 253 -18.09 0.32 5.16
N ARG A 254 -19.38 0.67 5.07
CA ARG A 254 -20.16 1.12 6.24
C ARG A 254 -20.31 0.01 7.28
N ARG A 255 -20.64 -1.21 6.85
CA ARG A 255 -20.74 -2.37 7.76
C ARG A 255 -19.40 -2.67 8.42
N MET A 256 -18.30 -2.62 7.67
CA MET A 256 -16.95 -2.81 8.22
C MET A 256 -16.56 -1.74 9.23
N ARG A 257 -16.92 -0.47 8.98
CA ARG A 257 -16.74 0.60 9.97
C ARG A 257 -17.60 0.36 11.22
N ALA A 258 -18.85 -0.07 11.07
CA ALA A 258 -19.70 -0.39 12.21
C ALA A 258 -19.14 -1.55 13.05
N LEU A 259 -18.56 -2.56 12.41
CA LEU A 259 -17.96 -3.72 13.07
C LEU A 259 -16.64 -3.40 13.76
N CYS A 260 -15.73 -2.70 13.08
CA CYS A 260 -14.34 -2.51 13.50
C CYS A 260 -14.05 -1.14 14.15
N HIS A 261 -14.95 -0.17 13.98
CA HIS A 261 -14.87 1.14 14.61
C HIS A 261 -16.28 1.62 15.03
N PRO A 262 -16.94 0.92 15.97
CA PRO A 262 -18.31 1.22 16.37
C PRO A 262 -18.48 2.66 16.89
N ALA A 263 -17.46 3.22 17.55
CA ALA A 263 -17.47 4.61 18.02
C ALA A 263 -17.55 5.67 16.91
N ALA A 264 -17.17 5.34 15.67
CA ALA A 264 -17.30 6.23 14.50
C ALA A 264 -18.52 5.90 13.64
N SER A 265 -19.44 5.07 14.15
CA SER A 265 -20.66 4.66 13.47
C SER A 265 -21.87 5.05 14.29
N THR A 266 -23.01 5.24 13.64
CA THR A 266 -24.25 5.54 14.36
C THR A 266 -24.74 4.30 15.12
N PRO A 267 -25.50 4.44 16.23
CA PRO A 267 -26.10 3.30 16.92
C PRO A 267 -26.97 2.43 16.00
N GLY A 268 -27.64 3.03 15.01
CA GLY A 268 -28.42 2.32 13.99
C GLY A 268 -27.56 1.47 13.05
N GLU A 269 -26.40 1.98 12.61
CA GLU A 269 -25.45 1.23 11.79
C GLU A 269 -24.86 0.02 12.54
N VAL A 270 -24.53 0.19 13.83
CA VAL A 270 -24.04 -0.90 14.68
C VAL A 270 -25.14 -1.93 14.94
N ALA A 271 -26.37 -1.48 15.24
CA ALA A 271 -27.52 -2.37 15.43
C ALA A 271 -27.87 -3.16 14.15
N ALA A 272 -27.69 -2.57 12.97
CA ALA A 272 -27.94 -3.21 11.68
C ALA A 272 -26.99 -4.39 11.36
N LEU A 273 -25.89 -4.56 12.12
CA LEU A 273 -25.07 -5.75 12.02
C LEU A 273 -25.83 -7.00 12.49
N GLY A 274 -26.75 -6.87 13.47
CA GLY A 274 -27.52 -7.98 14.00
C GLY A 274 -26.64 -9.18 14.42
N ARG A 275 -26.97 -10.38 13.93
CA ARG A 275 -26.19 -11.61 14.15
C ARG A 275 -24.82 -11.62 13.45
N TYR A 276 -24.53 -10.63 12.62
CA TYR A 276 -23.25 -10.47 11.91
C TYR A 276 -22.31 -9.48 12.61
N GLY A 277 -22.61 -9.10 13.85
CA GLY A 277 -21.73 -8.33 14.72
C GLY A 277 -20.56 -9.14 15.29
N LEU A 278 -19.87 -8.55 16.26
CA LEU A 278 -18.78 -9.18 17.01
C LEU A 278 -19.28 -10.37 17.83
N GLY A 279 -18.41 -11.36 18.03
CA GLY A 279 -18.65 -12.43 18.99
C GLY A 279 -18.56 -11.94 20.44
N SER A 280 -19.01 -12.78 21.37
CA SER A 280 -19.14 -12.44 22.80
C SER A 280 -18.06 -13.05 23.70
N ARG A 281 -17.11 -13.82 23.14
CA ARG A 281 -16.08 -14.53 23.93
C ARG A 281 -14.86 -13.66 24.20
N ARG A 282 -14.49 -12.78 23.27
CA ARG A 282 -13.35 -11.86 23.38
C ARG A 282 -13.75 -10.51 22.79
N SER A 283 -13.17 -9.41 23.29
CA SER A 283 -13.55 -8.07 22.84
C SER A 283 -12.79 -7.68 21.56
N LEU A 284 -13.31 -6.66 20.85
CA LEU A 284 -12.58 -6.04 19.74
C LEU A 284 -11.26 -5.39 20.20
N ALA A 285 -11.22 -4.87 21.42
CA ALA A 285 -9.99 -4.31 21.99
C ALA A 285 -8.93 -5.40 22.17
N ASP A 286 -9.32 -6.59 22.62
CA ASP A 286 -8.39 -7.72 22.74
C ASP A 286 -7.92 -8.20 21.36
N TYR A 287 -8.78 -8.18 20.34
CA TYR A 287 -8.36 -8.48 18.97
C TYR A 287 -7.34 -7.46 18.47
N GLN A 288 -7.55 -6.17 18.72
CA GLN A 288 -6.61 -5.10 18.35
C GLN A 288 -5.26 -5.27 19.07
N ALA A 289 -5.27 -5.63 20.36
CA ALA A 289 -4.06 -5.94 21.11
C ALA A 289 -3.34 -7.19 20.58
N PHE A 290 -4.08 -8.26 20.25
CA PHE A 290 -3.53 -9.49 19.69
C PHE A 290 -2.93 -9.28 18.28
N SER A 291 -3.67 -8.57 17.44
CA SER A 291 -3.34 -8.37 16.02
C SER A 291 -2.38 -7.22 15.78
N GLY A 292 -2.20 -6.32 16.76
CA GLY A 292 -1.46 -5.06 16.61
C GLY A 292 -2.16 -4.05 15.71
N VAL A 293 -3.42 -4.26 15.34
CA VAL A 293 -4.20 -3.34 14.52
C VAL A 293 -4.89 -2.31 15.41
N ASP A 294 -4.79 -1.03 15.03
CA ASP A 294 -5.67 0.03 15.53
C ASP A 294 -6.60 0.48 14.40
N PHE A 295 -7.88 0.10 14.50
CA PHE A 295 -8.89 0.46 13.50
C PHE A 295 -9.26 1.94 13.52
N ALA A 296 -9.10 2.63 14.65
CA ALA A 296 -9.41 4.05 14.78
C ALA A 296 -8.32 4.91 14.17
N GLY A 297 -7.07 4.67 14.55
CA GLY A 297 -5.90 5.33 13.99
C GLY A 297 -5.49 4.82 12.61
N ARG A 298 -6.03 3.68 12.16
CA ARG A 298 -5.61 2.95 10.95
C ARG A 298 -4.11 2.66 10.94
N THR A 299 -3.58 2.30 12.10
CA THR A 299 -2.18 1.95 12.28
C THR A 299 -2.04 0.47 12.57
N ILE A 300 -0.83 -0.03 12.35
CA ILE A 300 -0.45 -1.41 12.69
C ILE A 300 0.88 -1.33 13.41
N ALA A 301 0.94 -1.92 14.59
CA ALA A 301 2.14 -2.04 15.42
C ALA A 301 3.23 -2.81 14.67
N ASP A 302 4.49 -2.45 14.89
CA ASP A 302 5.60 -3.01 14.11
C ASP A 302 5.78 -4.52 14.29
N TYR A 303 5.47 -5.06 15.48
CA TYR A 303 5.48 -6.51 15.69
C TYR A 303 4.46 -7.23 14.82
N ALA A 304 3.32 -6.62 14.53
CA ALA A 304 2.31 -7.21 13.66
C ALA A 304 2.74 -7.23 12.19
N ARG A 305 3.73 -6.41 11.82
CA ARG A 305 4.35 -6.36 10.48
C ARG A 305 5.50 -7.36 10.32
N VAL A 306 6.01 -7.94 11.40
CA VAL A 306 7.15 -8.87 11.42
C VAL A 306 6.73 -10.16 12.13
N PHE A 307 6.47 -11.25 11.38
CA PHE A 307 6.12 -12.62 11.87
C PHE A 307 5.99 -12.78 13.40
N PRO A 308 4.90 -12.28 14.02
CA PRO A 308 4.87 -12.16 15.48
C PRO A 308 4.70 -13.51 16.20
N PHE A 309 4.53 -14.61 15.47
CA PHE A 309 4.13 -15.90 16.03
C PHE A 309 5.21 -16.98 15.96
N VAL A 310 6.43 -16.59 15.57
CA VAL A 310 7.60 -17.46 15.68
C VAL A 310 8.34 -17.15 16.96
N ARG A 311 8.21 -18.04 17.96
CA ARG A 311 9.14 -18.09 19.09
C ARG A 311 10.38 -18.88 18.69
N ARG A 312 11.56 -18.29 18.85
CA ARG A 312 12.83 -19.02 18.71
C ARG A 312 13.00 -19.93 19.92
N ALA A 313 13.69 -21.07 19.77
CA ALA A 313 13.93 -22.03 20.85
C ALA A 313 14.74 -21.47 22.06
N ALA A 314 15.17 -20.20 22.02
CA ALA A 314 15.71 -19.46 23.16
C ALA A 314 14.61 -18.83 24.05
N ASP A 315 13.33 -18.89 23.65
CA ASP A 315 12.22 -18.16 24.26
C ASP A 315 11.54 -18.94 25.41
N ASN A 316 12.31 -19.76 26.12
CA ASN A 316 12.00 -20.05 27.51
C ASN A 316 13.27 -19.98 28.36
N PRO A 317 13.40 -18.93 29.16
CA PRO A 317 13.59 -19.20 30.58
C PRO A 317 12.80 -18.23 31.46
N SER A 318 12.61 -18.63 32.71
CA SER A 318 12.33 -17.72 33.83
C SER A 318 13.05 -16.39 33.62
N ALA A 319 12.29 -15.28 33.53
CA ALA A 319 12.86 -13.95 33.30
C ALA A 319 13.92 -13.66 34.35
N THR A 320 15.18 -13.66 33.92
CA THR A 320 16.32 -13.20 34.71
C THR A 320 16.72 -11.84 34.17
N LEU A 321 17.21 -10.98 35.06
CA LEU A 321 17.62 -9.62 34.70
C LEU A 321 18.64 -9.64 33.52
N PRO A 322 18.65 -8.59 32.68
CA PRO A 322 19.63 -8.47 31.59
C PRO A 322 21.06 -8.58 32.12
N ALA A 323 21.97 -9.07 31.28
CA ALA A 323 23.38 -9.15 31.64
C ALA A 323 23.94 -7.75 31.98
N GLU A 324 24.68 -7.64 33.09
CA GLU A 324 25.22 -6.37 33.60
C GLU A 324 26.25 -5.71 32.68
N ASP A 325 26.71 -6.39 31.64
CA ASP A 325 27.57 -5.83 30.60
C ASP A 325 26.80 -5.14 29.46
N LEU A 326 25.46 -5.22 29.43
CA LEU A 326 24.63 -4.51 28.44
C LEU A 326 24.53 -3.02 28.74
N MET A 327 25.01 -2.18 27.83
CA MET A 327 25.07 -0.72 27.98
C MET A 327 24.46 -0.02 26.76
N PRO A 328 23.86 1.17 26.95
CA PRO A 328 23.47 2.04 25.85
C PRO A 328 24.59 2.24 24.83
N VAL A 329 24.24 2.20 23.56
CA VAL A 329 25.18 2.47 22.47
C VAL A 329 25.54 3.96 22.46
N ALA A 330 26.81 4.28 22.21
CA ALA A 330 27.27 5.67 22.10
C ALA A 330 26.54 6.41 20.97
N HIS A 331 26.40 7.73 21.07
CA HIS A 331 25.64 8.56 20.12
C HIS A 331 24.12 8.30 20.14
N THR A 332 23.61 7.81 21.27
CA THR A 332 22.18 7.85 21.61
C THR A 332 21.94 9.04 22.55
N HIS A 333 20.96 9.86 22.23
CA HIS A 333 20.65 11.10 22.94
C HIS A 333 19.23 11.02 23.48
N PHE A 334 19.06 11.17 24.79
CA PHE A 334 17.75 11.20 25.43
C PHE A 334 17.26 12.65 25.56
N PHE A 335 16.03 12.89 25.17
CA PHE A 335 15.34 14.17 25.25
C PHE A 335 14.04 14.00 26.04
N VAL A 336 13.68 15.03 26.80
CA VAL A 336 12.37 15.13 27.44
C VAL A 336 11.52 16.10 26.63
N LEU A 337 10.37 15.64 26.15
CA LEU A 337 9.44 16.44 25.35
C LEU A 337 8.06 16.44 26.01
N GLY A 338 7.81 17.42 26.88
CA GLY A 338 6.60 17.43 27.70
C GLY A 338 6.70 16.36 28.80
N ASP A 339 5.70 15.49 28.87
CA ASP A 339 5.67 14.36 29.82
C ASP A 339 6.34 13.09 29.26
N ASP A 340 6.68 13.04 27.96
CA ASP A 340 7.25 11.86 27.29
C ASP A 340 8.78 11.92 27.16
N GLY A 341 9.43 10.74 27.22
CA GLY A 341 10.85 10.58 26.91
C GLY A 341 11.06 10.23 25.43
N LEU A 342 12.12 10.75 24.81
CA LEU A 342 12.47 10.46 23.42
C LEU A 342 13.95 10.10 23.31
N LEU A 343 14.25 8.99 22.64
CA LEU A 343 15.61 8.59 22.32
C LEU A 343 15.92 8.89 20.85
N PHE A 344 17.02 9.57 20.55
CA PHE A 344 17.53 9.73 19.19
C PHE A 344 18.81 8.92 19.02
N TYR A 345 18.84 8.03 18.03
CA TYR A 345 20.06 7.32 17.65
C TYR A 345 20.71 7.94 16.42
N GLU A 346 21.77 8.69 16.63
CA GLU A 346 22.41 9.56 15.62
C GLU A 346 22.92 8.79 14.40
N ARG A 347 23.41 7.56 14.58
CA ARG A 347 23.95 6.75 13.46
C ARG A 347 22.88 6.14 12.57
N ALA A 348 21.70 5.87 13.11
CA ALA A 348 20.55 5.39 12.33
C ALA A 348 19.68 6.55 11.82
N GLY A 349 19.76 7.73 12.44
CA GLY A 349 18.88 8.85 12.14
C GLY A 349 17.44 8.61 12.61
N GLU A 350 17.25 7.76 13.62
CA GLU A 350 15.93 7.30 14.09
C GLU A 350 15.61 7.85 15.48
N PHE A 351 14.32 8.10 15.73
CA PHE A 351 13.78 8.49 17.03
C PHE A 351 12.90 7.38 17.59
N TYR A 352 13.02 7.11 18.89
CA TYR A 352 12.23 6.15 19.63
C TYR A 352 11.52 6.87 20.76
N GLN A 353 10.19 6.80 20.79
CA GLN A 353 9.42 7.33 21.91
C GLN A 353 9.47 6.33 23.06
N LEU A 354 9.78 6.82 24.26
CA LEU A 354 9.83 6.07 25.49
C LEU A 354 8.67 6.51 26.37
N ASN A 355 7.87 5.55 26.84
CA ASN A 355 6.96 5.80 27.94
C ASN A 355 7.75 6.04 29.24
N ASP A 356 7.11 6.57 30.28
CA ASP A 356 7.76 6.93 31.56
C ASP A 356 8.62 5.81 32.15
N SER A 357 8.12 4.59 32.04
CA SER A 357 8.76 3.38 32.54
C SER A 357 10.04 3.06 31.77
N ALA A 358 10.00 3.14 30.44
CA ALA A 358 11.15 2.91 29.58
C ALA A 358 12.16 4.07 29.64
N ALA A 359 11.67 5.31 29.78
CA ALA A 359 12.50 6.49 29.98
C ALA A 359 13.29 6.40 31.29
N PHE A 360 12.64 5.98 32.38
CA PHE A 360 13.29 5.72 33.67
C PHE A 360 14.39 4.66 33.55
N VAL A 361 14.06 3.49 32.97
CA VAL A 361 15.02 2.38 32.82
C VAL A 361 16.21 2.79 31.95
N TRP A 362 15.96 3.53 30.87
CA TRP A 362 17.00 4.04 29.98
C TRP A 362 17.93 5.02 30.69
N CYS A 363 17.37 6.04 31.35
CA CYS A 363 18.14 7.06 32.05
C CYS A 363 18.96 6.46 33.20
N ALA A 364 18.34 5.62 34.03
CA ALA A 364 19.02 4.97 35.15
C ALA A 364 20.18 4.08 34.66
N ARG A 365 20.00 3.37 33.54
CA ARG A 365 21.09 2.58 32.96
C ARG A 365 22.19 3.45 32.37
N GLN A 366 21.85 4.55 31.71
CA GLN A 366 22.82 5.52 31.17
C GLN A 366 23.64 6.20 32.28
N GLU A 367 23.05 6.44 33.44
CA GLU A 367 23.71 6.94 34.65
C GLU A 367 24.54 5.87 35.39
N GLY A 368 24.54 4.63 34.90
CA GLY A 368 25.40 3.54 35.39
C GLY A 368 24.78 2.68 36.49
N TYR A 369 23.46 2.70 36.66
CA TYR A 369 22.79 1.84 37.65
C TYR A 369 22.80 0.38 37.17
N SER A 370 22.98 -0.56 38.09
CA SER A 370 22.83 -2.00 37.83
C SER A 370 21.38 -2.36 37.53
N TRP A 371 21.13 -3.35 36.68
CA TRP A 371 19.77 -3.77 36.31
C TRP A 371 18.93 -4.20 37.52
N SER A 372 19.54 -4.80 38.54
CA SER A 372 18.87 -5.15 39.80
C SER A 372 18.33 -3.93 40.53
N ARG A 373 19.16 -2.88 40.65
CA ARG A 373 18.77 -1.62 41.29
C ARG A 373 17.64 -0.92 40.52
N ILE A 374 17.71 -0.93 39.19
CA ILE A 374 16.65 -0.35 38.34
C ILE A 374 15.34 -1.08 38.57
N ALA A 375 15.36 -2.41 38.68
CA ALA A 375 14.19 -3.23 38.95
C ALA A 375 13.56 -2.95 40.32
N ASP A 376 14.39 -2.83 41.37
CA ASP A 376 13.91 -2.53 42.72
C ASP A 376 13.27 -1.13 42.79
N GLU A 377 13.91 -0.13 42.19
CA GLU A 377 13.41 1.25 42.18
C GLU A 377 12.12 1.38 41.35
N GLN A 378 12.03 0.69 40.21
CA GLN A 378 10.83 0.67 39.35
C GLN A 378 9.66 -0.08 40.03
N ALA A 379 9.93 -1.19 40.70
CA ALA A 379 8.93 -1.94 41.46
C ALA A 379 8.36 -1.10 42.60
N ALA A 380 9.23 -0.41 43.35
CA ALA A 380 8.84 0.48 44.44
C ALA A 380 8.04 1.69 43.95
N ALA A 381 8.49 2.35 42.86
CA ALA A 381 7.82 3.52 42.30
C ALA A 381 6.42 3.20 41.75
N ARG A 382 6.24 2.00 41.16
CA ARG A 382 4.98 1.58 40.54
C ARG A 382 4.10 0.69 41.44
N GLN A 383 4.57 0.36 42.64
CA GLN A 383 3.90 -0.55 43.59
C GLN A 383 3.55 -1.91 42.97
N VAL A 384 4.44 -2.44 42.12
CA VAL A 384 4.28 -3.76 41.49
C VAL A 384 5.23 -4.79 42.13
N PRO A 385 4.92 -6.09 42.08
CA PRO A 385 5.84 -7.12 42.54
C PRO A 385 7.21 -7.01 41.83
N PRO A 386 8.34 -7.21 42.53
CA PRO A 386 9.69 -7.13 41.93
C PRO A 386 9.86 -8.01 40.69
N GLU A 387 9.23 -9.19 40.68
CA GLU A 387 9.27 -10.11 39.54
C GLU A 387 8.57 -9.57 38.27
N THR A 388 7.58 -8.69 38.44
CA THR A 388 6.95 -8.00 37.32
C THR A 388 7.90 -6.96 36.73
N ALA A 389 8.57 -6.16 37.56
CA ALA A 389 9.55 -5.18 37.11
C ALA A 389 10.76 -5.84 36.43
N ILE A 390 11.26 -6.96 36.99
CA ILE A 390 12.37 -7.73 36.41
C ILE A 390 12.04 -8.22 34.99
N ARG A 391 10.83 -8.75 34.79
CA ARG A 391 10.37 -9.23 33.48
C ARG A 391 10.21 -8.09 32.48
N GLU A 392 9.57 -7.00 32.88
CA GLU A 392 9.40 -5.82 32.02
C GLU A 392 10.76 -5.22 31.60
N ILE A 393 11.74 -5.14 32.51
CA ILE A 393 13.10 -4.69 32.21
C ILE A 393 13.81 -5.67 31.27
N ALA A 394 13.66 -6.98 31.47
CA ALA A 394 14.26 -8.00 30.62
C ALA A 394 13.74 -7.91 29.18
N ASP A 395 12.42 -7.76 29.02
CA ASP A 395 11.76 -7.59 27.72
C ASP A 395 12.19 -6.29 27.04
N LEU A 396 12.26 -5.20 27.80
CA LEU A 396 12.67 -3.88 27.31
C LEU A 396 14.15 -3.87 26.86
N ALA A 397 15.04 -4.48 27.64
CA ALA A 397 16.45 -4.58 27.28
C ALA A 397 16.68 -5.51 26.08
N ALA A 398 15.92 -6.61 25.97
CA ALA A 398 15.97 -7.48 24.79
C ALA A 398 15.46 -6.75 23.54
N HIS A 399 14.39 -5.96 23.67
CA HIS A 399 13.85 -5.14 22.60
C HIS A 399 14.87 -4.11 22.10
N TRP A 400 15.50 -3.37 23.01
CA TRP A 400 16.54 -2.41 22.66
C TRP A 400 17.82 -3.06 22.12
N LEU A 401 18.19 -4.26 22.59
CA LEU A 401 19.30 -5.02 22.02
C LEU A 401 18.99 -5.45 20.58
N GLY A 402 17.76 -5.89 20.30
CA GLY A 402 17.30 -6.22 18.94
C GLY A 402 17.26 -5.03 17.98
N GLN A 403 17.02 -3.82 18.51
CA GLN A 403 17.09 -2.56 17.78
C GLN A 403 18.51 -1.98 17.66
N GLY A 404 19.51 -2.60 18.31
CA GLY A 404 20.87 -2.11 18.34
C GLY A 404 21.09 -0.86 19.20
N LEU A 405 20.18 -0.59 20.14
CA LEU A 405 20.25 0.52 21.11
C LEU A 405 21.02 0.15 22.38
N LEU A 406 21.11 -1.15 22.70
CA LEU A 406 22.01 -1.71 23.71
C LEU A 406 23.11 -2.55 23.05
N ARG A 407 24.27 -2.65 23.70
CA ARG A 407 25.41 -3.50 23.30
C ARG A 407 26.14 -4.07 24.50
N ARG A 408 26.94 -5.12 24.33
CA ARG A 408 27.82 -5.59 25.40
C ARG A 408 29.08 -4.71 25.53
N ALA A 409 29.51 -4.48 26.76
CA ALA A 409 30.71 -3.72 27.07
C ALA A 409 31.94 -4.36 26.42
N GLY A 410 32.63 -3.62 25.53
CA GLY A 410 33.82 -4.10 24.82
C GLY A 410 33.59 -4.55 23.37
N GLU A 411 32.35 -4.63 22.90
CA GLU A 411 32.05 -4.89 21.48
C GLU A 411 32.23 -3.61 20.65
N ASN A 412 33.14 -3.65 19.66
CA ASN A 412 33.22 -2.62 18.62
C ASN A 412 32.02 -2.78 17.68
N PRO A 413 31.41 -1.68 17.19
CA PRO A 413 30.24 -1.78 16.34
C PRO A 413 30.56 -2.62 15.10
N ALA A 414 29.83 -3.71 14.90
CA ALA A 414 29.88 -4.45 13.65
C ALA A 414 29.40 -3.52 12.52
N PRO A 415 30.08 -3.47 11.37
CA PRO A 415 29.57 -2.73 10.23
C PRO A 415 28.20 -3.32 9.83
N VAL A 416 27.26 -2.42 9.53
CA VAL A 416 25.92 -2.77 9.04
C VAL A 416 26.06 -3.73 7.84
N PRO A 417 25.41 -4.92 7.84
CA PRO A 417 25.44 -5.80 6.69
C PRO A 417 24.72 -5.12 5.52
N GLY A 418 25.50 -4.63 4.55
CA GLY A 418 24.97 -4.24 3.25
C GLY A 418 24.35 -5.46 2.58
N SER A 419 23.05 -5.44 2.33
CA SER A 419 22.36 -6.45 1.53
C SER A 419 22.80 -6.34 0.06
N ARG A 420 23.93 -6.95 -0.26
CA ARG A 420 24.26 -7.31 -1.64
C ARG A 420 23.78 -8.73 -1.91
N ARG A 421 22.50 -8.88 -2.26
CA ARG A 421 22.18 -9.88 -3.29
C ARG A 421 22.66 -9.29 -4.61
N ARG A 422 23.71 -9.84 -5.20
CA ARG A 422 24.06 -9.55 -6.59
C ARG A 422 22.89 -10.05 -7.45
N GLY A 423 22.06 -9.12 -7.92
CA GLY A 423 21.31 -9.35 -9.15
C GLY A 423 22.29 -9.55 -10.30
N PRO A 424 21.82 -9.94 -11.50
CA PRO A 424 22.67 -10.03 -12.68
C PRO A 424 23.49 -8.73 -12.81
N CYS A 425 24.82 -8.85 -12.82
CA CYS A 425 25.68 -7.72 -13.06
C CYS A 425 25.63 -7.39 -14.55
N PHE A 426 25.43 -6.12 -14.86
CA PHE A 426 25.45 -5.65 -16.23
C PHE A 426 26.90 -5.66 -16.76
N ASP A 427 27.20 -6.59 -17.68
CA ASP A 427 28.46 -6.59 -18.43
C ASP A 427 28.31 -5.64 -19.63
N GLY A 428 28.90 -4.45 -19.51
CA GLY A 428 28.77 -3.38 -20.48
C GLY A 428 29.75 -3.45 -21.65
N ASP A 429 30.66 -4.43 -21.68
CA ASP A 429 31.75 -4.48 -22.65
C ASP A 429 31.28 -4.87 -24.08
N HIS A 430 30.02 -5.31 -24.21
CA HIS A 430 29.40 -5.75 -25.47
C HIS A 430 28.42 -4.74 -26.08
N PHE A 431 28.34 -3.51 -25.55
CA PHE A 431 27.36 -2.52 -25.97
C PHE A 431 28.00 -1.20 -26.40
N ASP A 432 27.65 -0.72 -27.59
CA ASP A 432 27.96 0.64 -28.06
C ASP A 432 26.89 1.61 -27.55
N PHE A 433 27.11 2.19 -26.37
CA PHE A 433 26.12 3.10 -25.79
C PHE A 433 26.14 4.48 -26.42
N VAL A 434 24.95 4.98 -26.74
CA VAL A 434 24.74 6.43 -26.83
C VAL A 434 24.45 6.97 -25.44
N SER A 435 25.08 8.09 -25.06
CA SER A 435 24.93 8.68 -23.73
C SER A 435 24.46 10.12 -23.81
N HIS A 436 23.42 10.44 -23.05
CA HIS A 436 22.95 11.80 -22.85
C HIS A 436 23.07 12.19 -21.38
N THR A 437 23.37 13.46 -21.11
CA THR A 437 23.45 14.01 -19.75
C THR A 437 22.27 14.96 -19.54
N TYR A 438 21.58 14.79 -18.42
CA TYR A 438 20.41 15.58 -18.05
C TYR A 438 20.67 16.27 -16.72
N GLU A 439 20.14 17.48 -16.57
CA GLU A 439 20.21 18.23 -15.32
C GLU A 439 18.80 18.57 -14.82
N LEU A 440 18.54 18.26 -13.55
CA LEU A 440 17.28 18.59 -12.89
C LEU A 440 17.55 18.97 -11.42
N LEU A 441 17.08 20.15 -11.00
CA LEU A 441 17.33 20.70 -9.66
C LEU A 441 18.82 20.67 -9.23
N GLY A 442 19.73 20.92 -10.19
CA GLY A 442 21.17 20.89 -9.98
C GLY A 442 21.80 19.49 -9.89
N LEU A 443 20.99 18.42 -9.96
CA LEU A 443 21.48 17.05 -10.05
C LEU A 443 21.75 16.70 -11.53
N ARG A 444 22.99 16.31 -11.83
CA ARG A 444 23.39 15.81 -13.15
C ARG A 444 23.36 14.29 -13.20
N MET A 445 22.65 13.75 -14.18
CA MET A 445 22.44 12.32 -14.36
C MET A 445 22.76 11.93 -15.80
N ARG A 446 23.51 10.83 -15.97
CA ARG A 446 23.82 10.26 -17.28
C ARG A 446 22.88 9.10 -17.55
N VAL A 447 22.29 9.07 -18.74
CA VAL A 447 21.57 7.87 -19.23
C VAL A 447 22.32 7.31 -20.43
N ARG A 448 22.68 6.03 -20.33
CA ARG A 448 23.29 5.23 -21.39
C ARG A 448 22.21 4.37 -22.06
N TYR A 449 22.12 4.45 -23.38
CA TYR A 449 21.16 3.69 -24.19
C TYR A 449 21.91 2.59 -24.93
N GLY A 450 21.53 1.33 -24.69
CA GLY A 450 22.19 0.15 -25.26
C GLY A 450 21.90 -0.07 -26.75
N ASP A 451 20.90 0.61 -27.30
CA ASP A 451 20.61 0.63 -28.73
C ASP A 451 19.89 1.93 -29.13
N ARG A 452 19.78 2.16 -30.45
CA ARG A 452 19.20 3.37 -31.05
C ARG A 452 17.67 3.44 -30.92
N GLU A 453 16.98 2.32 -30.84
CA GLU A 453 15.51 2.29 -30.68
C GLU A 453 15.14 2.79 -29.28
N LEU A 454 15.84 2.30 -28.26
CA LEU A 454 15.69 2.73 -26.88
C LEU A 454 16.01 4.22 -26.73
N GLU A 455 17.08 4.70 -27.37
CA GLU A 455 17.40 6.12 -27.41
C GLU A 455 16.27 6.95 -28.03
N GLN A 456 15.83 6.62 -29.25
CA GLN A 456 14.80 7.35 -29.98
C GLN A 456 13.45 7.38 -29.26
N ARG A 457 13.17 6.33 -28.47
CA ARG A 457 11.93 6.23 -27.69
C ARG A 457 12.01 7.02 -26.37
N ILE A 458 13.14 6.97 -25.68
CA ILE A 458 13.23 7.45 -24.29
C ILE A 458 13.83 8.86 -24.21
N HIS A 459 14.83 9.18 -25.02
CA HIS A 459 15.46 10.51 -25.02
C HIS A 459 14.45 11.66 -25.19
N PRO A 460 13.45 11.59 -26.10
CA PRO A 460 12.48 12.67 -26.26
C PRO A 460 11.75 13.06 -24.96
N VAL A 461 11.52 12.11 -24.04
CA VAL A 461 10.87 12.34 -22.74
C VAL A 461 11.69 13.29 -21.85
N LEU A 462 13.01 13.33 -22.04
CA LEU A 462 13.96 14.05 -21.20
C LEU A 462 14.74 15.12 -21.98
N ALA A 463 14.51 15.25 -23.28
CA ALA A 463 15.37 16.01 -24.18
C ALA A 463 15.53 17.49 -23.77
N HIS A 464 14.48 18.10 -23.23
CA HIS A 464 14.50 19.48 -22.72
C HIS A 464 15.34 19.68 -21.46
N LEU A 465 15.73 18.60 -20.77
CA LEU A 465 16.65 18.63 -19.62
C LEU A 465 18.11 18.37 -20.02
N ARG A 466 18.39 18.15 -21.32
CA ARG A 466 19.73 17.81 -21.78
C ARG A 466 20.68 18.99 -21.59
N VAL A 467 21.88 18.68 -21.08
CA VAL A 467 22.99 19.63 -20.96
C VAL A 467 24.26 19.05 -21.61
N GLU A 468 25.16 19.92 -22.05
CA GLU A 468 26.47 19.51 -22.56
C GLU A 468 27.40 19.12 -21.40
N ALA A 469 28.10 17.99 -21.54
CA ALA A 469 28.82 17.35 -20.43
C ALA A 469 30.20 17.99 -20.17
N THR A 470 30.37 18.65 -19.01
CA THR A 470 31.69 19.03 -18.50
C THR A 470 31.81 18.76 -16.98
N GLY A 471 32.57 17.71 -16.62
CA GLY A 471 33.11 17.45 -15.27
C GLY A 471 32.16 16.93 -14.17
N SER A 472 32.78 16.23 -13.19
CA SER A 472 32.30 15.56 -11.94
C SER A 472 31.55 14.22 -12.04
N ALA A 473 31.53 13.48 -10.90
CA ALA A 473 30.82 12.20 -10.74
C ALA A 473 29.32 12.37 -10.96
N MET A 474 28.72 11.55 -11.82
CA MET A 474 27.30 11.60 -12.18
C MET A 474 26.65 10.25 -11.86
N GLU A 475 25.42 10.28 -11.35
CA GLU A 475 24.61 9.07 -11.27
C GLU A 475 24.36 8.56 -12.69
N THR A 476 24.64 7.27 -12.91
CA THR A 476 24.57 6.66 -14.23
C THR A 476 23.43 5.65 -14.26
N TYR A 477 22.50 5.89 -15.16
CA TYR A 477 21.42 4.99 -15.51
C TYR A 477 21.75 4.31 -16.83
N THR A 478 21.48 3.02 -16.92
CA THR A 478 21.68 2.24 -18.15
C THR A 478 20.36 1.63 -18.56
N VAL A 479 19.97 1.86 -19.81
CA VAL A 479 18.81 1.23 -20.43
C VAL A 479 19.31 0.34 -21.54
N ALA A 480 19.05 -0.96 -21.49
CA ALA A 480 19.61 -1.92 -22.43
C ALA A 480 18.63 -3.04 -22.74
N ARG A 481 18.75 -3.61 -23.93
CA ARG A 481 18.07 -4.85 -24.33
C ARG A 481 19.03 -6.01 -24.17
N ILE A 482 18.60 -7.06 -23.47
CA ILE A 482 19.36 -8.30 -23.30
C ILE A 482 18.42 -9.44 -23.67
N LEU A 483 18.76 -10.18 -24.73
CA LEU A 483 17.86 -11.16 -25.36
C LEU A 483 16.51 -10.51 -25.72
N ASP A 484 15.40 -11.10 -25.30
CA ASP A 484 14.03 -10.64 -25.58
C ASP A 484 13.51 -9.62 -24.54
N HIS A 485 14.35 -9.21 -23.59
CA HIS A 485 13.96 -8.35 -22.49
C HIS A 485 14.67 -6.99 -22.53
N VAL A 486 14.00 -5.99 -21.95
CA VAL A 486 14.51 -4.65 -21.73
C VAL A 486 14.70 -4.38 -20.24
N TYR A 487 15.77 -3.66 -19.92
CA TYR A 487 16.22 -3.44 -18.54
C TYR A 487 16.53 -1.98 -18.28
N LEU A 488 16.31 -1.56 -17.04
CA LEU A 488 16.80 -0.29 -16.48
C LEU A 488 17.69 -0.59 -15.27
N PHE A 489 18.88 -0.01 -15.26
CA PHE A 489 19.83 -0.10 -14.15
C PHE A 489 20.19 1.28 -13.62
N HIS A 490 20.55 1.35 -12.34
CA HIS A 490 21.27 2.47 -11.72
C HIS A 490 22.57 1.93 -11.11
N GLY A 491 23.71 2.31 -11.68
CA GLY A 491 24.98 1.63 -11.43
C GLY A 491 24.85 0.13 -11.75
N GLU A 492 25.16 -0.73 -10.78
CA GLU A 492 24.99 -2.19 -10.89
C GLU A 492 23.59 -2.68 -10.49
N LYS A 493 22.72 -1.81 -9.95
CA LYS A 493 21.41 -2.21 -9.43
C LYS A 493 20.36 -2.21 -10.54
N MET A 494 19.75 -3.36 -10.79
CA MET A 494 18.57 -3.47 -11.66
C MET A 494 17.36 -2.80 -10.98
N LEU A 495 16.72 -1.88 -11.69
CA LEU A 495 15.51 -1.16 -11.27
C LEU A 495 14.26 -1.64 -12.00
N HIS A 496 14.38 -2.12 -13.24
CA HIS A 496 13.27 -2.64 -14.04
C HIS A 496 13.73 -3.76 -14.99
N CYS A 497 12.83 -4.71 -15.27
CA CYS A 497 12.95 -5.76 -16.28
C CYS A 497 11.57 -6.00 -16.90
N GLY A 498 11.49 -6.10 -18.22
CA GLY A 498 10.26 -6.40 -18.94
C GLY A 498 10.52 -6.80 -20.38
N GLU A 499 9.48 -7.10 -21.16
CA GLU A 499 9.59 -7.46 -22.59
C GLU A 499 9.33 -6.27 -23.52
N ASN A 500 8.63 -5.24 -23.03
CA ASN A 500 8.16 -4.14 -23.85
C ASN A 500 8.99 -2.86 -23.65
N PRO A 501 9.71 -2.37 -24.67
CA PRO A 501 10.46 -1.10 -24.62
C PRO A 501 9.61 0.12 -24.25
N ALA A 502 8.31 0.09 -24.56
CA ALA A 502 7.37 1.17 -24.22
C ALA A 502 7.21 1.35 -22.70
N ALA A 503 7.56 0.35 -21.89
CA ALA A 503 7.43 0.39 -20.43
C ALA A 503 8.65 1.02 -19.71
N LEU A 504 9.74 1.37 -20.41
CA LEU A 504 10.98 1.83 -19.76
C LEU A 504 11.03 3.32 -19.42
N ALA A 505 10.39 4.18 -20.22
CA ALA A 505 10.46 5.62 -19.97
C ALA A 505 9.76 6.06 -18.68
N PRO A 506 8.57 5.53 -18.29
CA PRO A 506 7.93 5.88 -17.03
C PRO A 506 8.79 5.60 -15.77
N PRO A 507 9.35 4.39 -15.56
CA PRO A 507 10.19 4.13 -14.38
C PRO A 507 11.51 4.92 -14.42
N LEU A 508 12.13 5.13 -15.59
CA LEU A 508 13.31 5.99 -15.69
C LEU A 508 12.99 7.44 -15.27
N LYS A 509 11.92 8.02 -15.84
CA LYS A 509 11.44 9.37 -15.50
C LYS A 509 11.19 9.50 -14.00
N PHE A 510 10.50 8.52 -13.41
CA PHE A 510 10.25 8.49 -11.96
C PHE A 510 11.54 8.50 -11.15
N GLN A 511 12.51 7.62 -11.48
CA GLN A 511 13.77 7.51 -10.74
C GLN A 511 14.60 8.79 -10.81
N LEU A 512 14.72 9.41 -11.99
CA LEU A 512 15.47 10.67 -12.15
C LEU A 512 14.84 11.79 -11.31
N PHE A 513 13.50 11.85 -11.27
CA PHE A 513 12.78 12.90 -10.56
C PHE A 513 12.82 12.69 -9.05
N ASP A 514 12.54 11.47 -8.59
CA ASP A 514 12.60 11.09 -7.18
C ASP A 514 13.98 11.39 -6.58
N ARG A 515 15.06 11.07 -7.31
CA ARG A 515 16.42 11.40 -6.90
C ARG A 515 16.72 12.89 -6.87
N ALA A 516 16.27 13.64 -7.86
CA ALA A 516 16.48 15.09 -7.90
C ALA A 516 15.74 15.80 -6.76
N ILE A 517 14.51 15.37 -6.46
CA ILE A 517 13.68 15.90 -5.37
C ILE A 517 14.25 15.51 -4.00
N GLY A 518 14.64 14.24 -3.82
CA GLY A 518 15.18 13.73 -2.55
C GLY A 518 16.51 14.37 -2.11
N ARG A 519 17.17 15.13 -2.99
CA ARG A 519 18.36 15.95 -2.64
C ARG A 519 18.02 17.40 -2.25
N GLN A 520 16.75 17.81 -2.35
CA GLN A 520 16.33 19.16 -1.99
C GLN A 520 15.87 19.22 -0.53
N ASP A 521 16.14 20.33 0.12
CA ASP A 521 15.56 20.67 1.42
C ASP A 521 14.20 21.37 1.21
N PHE A 522 13.13 20.60 1.24
CA PHE A 522 11.76 21.09 1.06
C PHE A 522 10.88 20.80 2.26
N ARG A 523 9.89 21.69 2.49
CA ARG A 523 8.87 21.59 3.55
C ARG A 523 7.63 20.84 3.09
N VAL A 524 7.20 21.11 1.86
CA VAL A 524 5.93 20.58 1.32
C VAL A 524 6.10 20.31 -0.15
N GLN A 525 5.63 19.16 -0.58
CA GLN A 525 5.52 18.75 -1.97
C GLN A 525 4.04 18.73 -2.36
N ILE A 526 3.65 19.50 -3.37
CA ILE A 526 2.27 19.49 -3.88
C ILE A 526 2.24 18.83 -5.25
N HIS A 527 1.39 17.83 -5.43
CA HIS A 527 1.08 17.26 -6.74
C HIS A 527 0.21 18.24 -7.54
N ALA A 528 0.87 19.20 -8.19
CA ALA A 528 0.24 20.29 -8.92
C ALA A 528 0.96 20.58 -10.23
N GLY A 529 0.18 21.02 -11.23
CA GLY A 529 0.72 21.73 -12.38
C GLY A 529 1.02 23.17 -11.95
N ALA A 530 2.02 23.78 -12.55
CA ALA A 530 2.43 25.14 -12.25
C ALA A 530 2.80 25.87 -13.54
N VAL A 531 2.14 27.00 -13.76
CA VAL A 531 2.36 27.87 -14.92
C VAL A 531 2.30 29.31 -14.46
N GLU A 532 3.28 30.11 -14.86
CA GLU A 532 3.29 31.54 -14.63
C GLU A 532 2.69 32.27 -15.83
N CYS A 533 1.61 33.01 -15.60
CA CYS A 533 0.91 33.80 -16.59
C CYS A 533 0.77 35.22 -16.08
N HIS A 534 1.12 36.24 -16.88
CA HIS A 534 0.99 37.66 -16.48
C HIS A 534 1.63 37.98 -15.11
N ALA A 535 2.83 37.45 -14.85
CA ALA A 535 3.54 37.57 -13.55
C ALA A 535 2.77 36.98 -12.33
N CYS A 536 1.81 36.10 -12.57
CA CYS A 536 1.09 35.35 -11.56
C CYS A 536 1.39 33.85 -11.73
N LEU A 537 2.11 33.27 -10.76
CA LEU A 537 2.31 31.83 -10.72
C LEU A 537 1.04 31.14 -10.20
N VAL A 538 0.43 30.35 -11.07
CA VAL A 538 -0.78 29.55 -10.79
C VAL A 538 -0.38 28.13 -10.48
N LEU A 539 -0.97 27.60 -9.41
CA LEU A 539 -0.88 26.19 -9.04
C LEU A 539 -2.21 25.51 -9.36
N LEU A 540 -2.13 24.34 -9.99
CA LEU A 540 -3.25 23.49 -10.38
C LEU A 540 -3.16 22.15 -9.64
N PRO A 541 -3.57 22.06 -8.37
CA PRO A 541 -3.59 20.80 -7.64
C PRO A 541 -4.68 19.89 -8.19
N GLY A 542 -4.39 18.60 -8.26
CA GLY A 542 -5.41 17.62 -8.61
C GLY A 542 -4.85 16.23 -8.74
N GLN A 543 -5.68 15.25 -8.39
CA GLN A 543 -5.37 13.84 -8.61
C GLN A 543 -5.27 13.51 -10.10
N ALA A 544 -4.60 12.40 -10.39
CA ALA A 544 -4.52 11.83 -11.72
C ALA A 544 -5.93 11.64 -12.31
N GLY A 545 -6.20 12.26 -13.47
CA GLY A 545 -7.49 12.18 -14.15
C GLY A 545 -8.38 13.42 -14.05
N ASN A 546 -8.09 14.38 -13.16
CA ASN A 546 -8.85 15.65 -13.09
C ASN A 546 -8.49 16.64 -14.21
N GLY A 547 -7.62 16.24 -15.14
CA GLY A 547 -7.15 17.02 -16.29
C GLY A 547 -6.29 18.22 -15.95
N LYS A 548 -5.56 18.15 -14.83
CA LYS A 548 -4.45 19.04 -14.46
C LYS A 548 -3.51 19.28 -15.65
N THR A 549 -2.97 18.19 -16.20
CA THR A 549 -2.08 18.23 -17.37
C THR A 549 -2.69 18.89 -18.59
N MET A 550 -4.00 18.75 -18.80
CA MET A 550 -4.70 19.39 -19.92
C MET A 550 -4.68 20.91 -19.75
N LEU A 551 -5.06 21.40 -18.57
CA LEU A 551 -5.11 22.83 -18.28
C LEU A 551 -3.69 23.43 -18.20
N THR A 552 -2.73 22.73 -17.60
CA THR A 552 -1.31 23.10 -17.64
C THR A 552 -0.83 23.28 -19.08
N ALA A 553 -1.02 22.28 -19.94
CA ALA A 553 -0.62 22.31 -21.33
C ALA A 553 -1.30 23.48 -22.08
N ARG A 554 -2.59 23.71 -21.83
CA ARG A 554 -3.33 24.77 -22.50
C ARG A 554 -2.87 26.17 -22.10
N LEU A 555 -2.53 26.39 -20.84
CA LEU A 555 -1.96 27.66 -20.35
C LEU A 555 -0.56 27.90 -20.93
N VAL A 556 0.25 26.85 -21.04
CA VAL A 556 1.55 26.91 -21.73
C VAL A 556 1.38 27.28 -23.21
N ALA A 557 0.42 26.66 -23.90
CA ALA A 557 0.10 27.01 -25.29
C ALA A 557 -0.40 28.45 -25.45
N ALA A 558 -0.97 29.05 -24.40
CA ALA A 558 -1.37 30.46 -24.36
C ALA A 558 -0.21 31.44 -24.09
N GLY A 559 1.04 30.95 -24.03
CA GLY A 559 2.23 31.77 -23.76
C GLY A 559 2.65 31.84 -22.29
N GLY A 560 2.09 31.00 -21.42
CA GLY A 560 2.52 30.89 -20.02
C GLY A 560 3.92 30.29 -19.88
N THR A 561 4.68 30.74 -18.89
CA THR A 561 5.99 30.16 -18.52
C THR A 561 5.78 28.90 -17.70
N TYR A 562 6.32 27.77 -18.17
CA TYR A 562 6.09 26.45 -17.61
C TYR A 562 6.98 26.16 -16.40
N PHE A 563 6.38 25.80 -15.26
CA PHE A 563 7.13 25.41 -14.07
C PHE A 563 7.12 23.90 -13.86
N SER A 564 5.95 23.27 -13.82
CA SER A 564 5.83 21.81 -13.68
C SER A 564 4.45 21.32 -14.10
N ASP A 565 4.33 20.03 -14.38
CA ASP A 565 3.05 19.33 -14.51
C ASP A 565 2.84 18.30 -13.40
N GLU A 566 3.91 17.90 -12.73
CA GLU A 566 3.87 16.78 -11.79
C GLU A 566 3.87 17.28 -10.36
N VAL A 567 4.78 18.19 -10.02
CA VAL A 567 5.08 18.50 -8.63
C VAL A 567 5.64 19.90 -8.45
N VAL A 568 5.24 20.52 -7.35
CA VAL A 568 5.71 21.83 -6.88
C VAL A 568 6.34 21.65 -5.50
N LEU A 569 7.58 22.12 -5.35
CA LEU A 569 8.32 22.06 -4.09
C LEU A 569 8.29 23.42 -3.38
N PHE A 570 7.92 23.41 -2.11
CA PHE A 570 8.06 24.55 -1.21
C PHE A 570 9.30 24.37 -0.35
N GLU A 571 10.38 25.04 -0.71
CA GLU A 571 11.69 24.91 -0.04
C GLU A 571 11.71 25.55 1.35
N ARG A 572 12.48 24.95 2.26
CA ARG A 572 12.62 25.47 3.62
C ARG A 572 13.28 26.85 3.59
N GLY A 573 12.63 27.84 4.21
CA GLY A 573 13.09 29.23 4.22
C GLY A 573 12.96 30.01 2.91
N ARG A 574 12.34 29.44 1.87
CA ARG A 574 12.14 30.11 0.57
C ARG A 574 10.65 30.27 0.25
N ARG A 575 10.28 31.46 -0.19
CA ARG A 575 8.91 31.78 -0.61
C ARG A 575 8.67 31.56 -2.10
N ALA A 576 9.69 31.80 -2.91
CA ALA A 576 9.65 31.58 -4.34
C ALA A 576 9.80 30.09 -4.67
N ILE A 577 9.01 29.62 -5.63
CA ILE A 577 9.02 28.26 -6.14
C ILE A 577 10.03 28.21 -7.30
N ARG A 578 10.86 27.17 -7.31
CA ARG A 578 11.74 26.88 -8.46
C ARG A 578 11.01 26.03 -9.50
N PRO A 579 11.22 26.29 -10.80
CA PRO A 579 10.72 25.43 -11.86
C PRO A 579 11.25 23.99 -11.74
N LEU A 580 10.38 23.02 -12.02
CA LEU A 580 10.71 21.62 -12.21
C LEU A 580 10.09 21.14 -13.53
N PRO A 581 10.68 21.52 -14.68
CA PRO A 581 10.06 21.33 -15.98
C PRO A 581 10.14 19.87 -16.39
N THR A 582 9.15 19.07 -16.03
CA THR A 582 9.01 17.68 -16.47
C THR A 582 8.25 17.62 -17.80
N SER A 583 8.39 16.55 -18.58
CA SER A 583 7.48 16.34 -19.73
C SER A 583 6.02 16.20 -19.26
N LEU A 584 5.07 16.79 -19.98
CA LEU A 584 3.63 16.69 -19.70
C LEU A 584 3.11 15.30 -20.08
N CYS A 585 2.43 14.62 -19.16
CA CYS A 585 1.97 13.24 -19.35
C CYS A 585 0.56 13.19 -19.99
N VAL A 586 0.50 13.04 -21.31
CA VAL A 586 -0.76 13.06 -22.07
C VAL A 586 -1.30 11.63 -22.27
N LYS A 587 -2.50 11.37 -21.76
CA LYS A 587 -3.23 10.11 -21.96
C LYS A 587 -3.92 10.10 -23.33
N SER A 588 -4.18 8.93 -23.90
CA SER A 588 -4.82 8.80 -25.23
C SER A 588 -6.13 9.60 -25.38
N LYS A 589 -6.96 9.69 -24.34
CA LYS A 589 -8.21 10.48 -24.35
C LYS A 589 -8.00 12.00 -24.44
N GLY A 590 -6.84 12.51 -24.01
CA GLY A 590 -6.50 13.92 -24.06
C GLY A 590 -5.81 14.35 -25.35
N LEU A 591 -5.40 13.40 -26.20
CA LEU A 591 -4.62 13.66 -27.41
C LEU A 591 -5.33 14.63 -28.36
N ALA A 592 -6.56 14.29 -28.75
CA ALA A 592 -7.35 15.09 -29.70
C ALA A 592 -7.63 16.52 -29.21
N LEU A 593 -7.64 16.75 -27.89
CA LEU A 593 -7.87 18.07 -27.30
C LEU A 593 -6.62 18.95 -27.30
N LEU A 594 -5.42 18.35 -27.32
CA LEU A 594 -4.14 19.09 -27.30
C LEU A 594 -3.46 19.18 -28.67
N GLU A 595 -3.79 18.29 -29.61
CA GLU A 595 -3.24 18.30 -30.97
C GLU A 595 -3.26 19.68 -31.65
N PRO A 596 -4.35 20.48 -31.58
CA PRO A 596 -4.39 21.80 -32.21
C PRO A 596 -3.34 22.79 -31.66
N TYR A 597 -2.91 22.58 -30.41
CA TYR A 597 -1.98 23.45 -29.70
C TYR A 597 -0.52 22.96 -29.79
N PHE A 598 -0.33 21.65 -29.98
CA PHE A 598 0.98 21.01 -30.05
C PHE A 598 1.04 20.11 -31.29
N PRO A 599 1.29 20.67 -32.48
CA PRO A 599 1.45 19.90 -33.70
C PRO A 599 2.58 18.86 -33.53
N GLY A 600 2.32 17.61 -33.89
CA GLY A 600 3.26 16.50 -33.72
C GLY A 600 3.12 15.73 -32.40
N LEU A 601 2.15 16.09 -31.54
CA LEU A 601 1.87 15.36 -30.31
C LEU A 601 1.50 13.89 -30.59
N ALA A 602 0.71 13.60 -31.63
CA ALA A 602 0.37 12.22 -32.02
C ALA A 602 1.59 11.39 -32.46
N GLU A 603 2.62 12.05 -32.99
CA GLU A 603 3.84 11.43 -33.52
C GLU A 603 4.83 11.01 -32.41
N LEU A 604 4.65 11.51 -31.18
CA LEU A 604 5.49 11.12 -30.05
C LEU A 604 5.35 9.63 -29.72
N PRO A 605 6.44 8.98 -29.26
CA PRO A 605 6.41 7.57 -28.88
C PRO A 605 5.34 7.26 -27.81
N VAL A 606 4.60 6.17 -28.01
CA VAL A 606 3.65 5.64 -27.02
C VAL A 606 4.40 4.89 -25.93
N HIS A 607 4.14 5.23 -24.68
CA HIS A 607 4.66 4.54 -23.51
C HIS A 607 3.54 3.87 -22.73
N ILE A 608 3.87 2.79 -22.01
CA ILE A 608 2.92 2.03 -21.20
C ILE A 608 3.29 2.21 -19.74
N ARG A 609 2.35 2.72 -18.94
CA ARG A 609 2.50 2.84 -17.48
C ARG A 609 2.26 1.50 -16.79
N GLU A 610 2.65 1.39 -15.52
CA GLU A 610 2.45 0.18 -14.70
C GLU A 610 0.97 -0.24 -14.61
N ASP A 611 0.04 0.72 -14.70
CA ASP A 611 -1.42 0.48 -14.74
C ASP A 611 -1.94 0.05 -16.12
N GLY A 612 -1.04 -0.17 -17.09
CA GLY A 612 -1.35 -0.57 -18.47
C GLY A 612 -1.84 0.57 -19.36
N LEU A 613 -1.94 1.80 -18.85
CA LEU A 613 -2.39 2.93 -19.65
C LEU A 613 -1.32 3.42 -20.63
N GLU A 614 -1.76 3.65 -21.86
CA GLU A 614 -0.96 4.31 -22.89
C GLU A 614 -0.88 5.82 -22.66
N VAL A 615 0.35 6.35 -22.73
CA VAL A 615 0.66 7.76 -22.56
C VAL A 615 1.70 8.22 -23.56
N ARG A 616 1.71 9.52 -23.84
CA ARG A 616 2.77 10.23 -24.55
C ARG A 616 3.32 11.32 -23.64
N TYR A 617 4.63 11.49 -23.64
CA TYR A 617 5.29 12.53 -22.86
C TYR A 617 5.62 13.70 -23.76
N LEU A 618 4.82 14.76 -23.67
CA LEU A 618 5.01 16.01 -24.41
C LEU A 618 6.12 16.82 -23.73
N PRO A 619 7.28 17.07 -24.37
CA PRO A 619 8.26 17.98 -23.84
C PRO A 619 7.68 19.40 -23.79
N PRO A 620 7.97 20.19 -22.75
CA PRO A 620 7.57 21.60 -22.75
C PRO A 620 8.20 22.34 -23.94
N PRO A 621 7.46 23.22 -24.63
CA PRO A 621 8.02 24.06 -25.68
C PRO A 621 9.24 24.85 -25.18
N PRO A 622 10.33 24.95 -25.95
CA PRO A 622 11.51 25.70 -25.52
C PRO A 622 11.21 27.16 -25.14
N ALA A 623 10.26 27.79 -25.82
CA ALA A 623 9.85 29.17 -25.55
C ALA A 623 9.09 29.36 -24.23
N SER A 624 8.51 28.28 -23.65
CA SER A 624 7.84 28.34 -22.36
C SER A 624 8.75 27.96 -21.20
N LEU A 625 9.97 27.48 -21.46
CA LEU A 625 10.91 27.15 -20.41
C LEU A 625 11.43 28.43 -19.73
N PRO A 626 11.47 28.47 -18.39
CA PRO A 626 11.98 29.61 -17.66
C PRO A 626 13.50 29.71 -17.80
N PRO A 627 14.07 30.93 -17.72
CA PRO A 627 15.51 31.10 -17.76
C PRO A 627 16.19 30.44 -16.54
N PRO A 628 17.49 30.08 -16.64
CA PRO A 628 18.23 29.50 -15.51
C PRO A 628 18.16 30.39 -14.26
N GLY A 629 17.84 29.77 -13.11
CA GLY A 629 17.72 30.47 -11.83
C GLY A 629 16.41 31.21 -11.60
N HIS A 630 15.47 31.20 -12.57
CA HIS A 630 14.14 31.78 -12.38
C HIS A 630 13.39 31.15 -11.21
N SER A 631 12.62 31.95 -10.48
CA SER A 631 11.71 31.50 -9.43
C SER A 631 10.59 32.52 -9.25
N ALA A 632 9.40 32.07 -8.84
CA ALA A 632 8.25 32.95 -8.67
C ALA A 632 7.43 32.56 -7.42
N GLU A 633 6.80 33.53 -6.76
CA GLU A 633 5.85 33.24 -5.67
C GLU A 633 4.49 32.86 -6.25
N ALA A 634 3.91 31.76 -5.77
CA ALA A 634 2.54 31.39 -6.10
C ALA A 634 1.55 32.43 -5.52
N ARG A 635 0.56 32.82 -6.34
CA ARG A 635 -0.51 33.74 -5.93
C ARG A 635 -1.92 33.18 -6.14
N LEU A 636 -2.05 32.18 -7.03
CA LEU A 636 -3.34 31.63 -7.41
C LEU A 636 -3.33 30.10 -7.27
N LEU A 637 -4.36 29.55 -6.64
CA LEU A 637 -4.59 28.11 -6.48
C LEU A 637 -5.92 27.75 -7.11
N VAL A 638 -5.92 26.95 -8.18
CA VAL A 638 -7.15 26.55 -8.90
C VAL A 638 -7.32 25.04 -8.87
N PHE A 639 -8.37 24.58 -8.20
CA PHE A 639 -8.80 23.19 -8.21
C PHE A 639 -9.71 22.95 -9.40
N ARG A 640 -9.23 22.20 -10.39
CA ARG A 640 -10.01 21.85 -11.57
C ARG A 640 -10.93 20.65 -11.27
N ARG A 641 -12.21 20.78 -11.62
CA ARG A 641 -13.23 19.73 -11.55
C ARG A 641 -13.87 19.54 -12.92
N TYR A 642 -13.41 18.53 -13.65
CA TYR A 642 -14.01 18.19 -14.94
C TYR A 642 -15.36 17.49 -14.77
N VAL A 643 -16.41 18.03 -15.39
CA VAL A 643 -17.73 17.39 -15.45
C VAL A 643 -18.24 17.49 -16.89
N ALA A 644 -18.31 16.35 -17.58
CA ALA A 644 -18.66 16.29 -19.00
C ALA A 644 -19.99 17.00 -19.29
N GLY A 645 -19.98 17.96 -20.20
CA GLY A 645 -21.16 18.74 -20.59
C GLY A 645 -21.66 19.76 -19.57
N ALA A 646 -21.01 19.90 -18.41
CA ALA A 646 -21.39 20.91 -17.44
C ALA A 646 -21.00 22.32 -17.91
N PRO A 647 -21.85 23.33 -17.66
CA PRO A 647 -21.48 24.73 -17.87
C PRO A 647 -20.33 25.11 -16.95
N GLN A 648 -19.51 26.05 -17.42
CA GLN A 648 -18.41 26.54 -16.61
C GLN A 648 -18.92 27.30 -15.38
N SER A 649 -18.33 27.01 -14.23
CA SER A 649 -18.54 27.75 -12.99
C SER A 649 -17.22 27.93 -12.24
N LEU A 650 -17.04 29.12 -11.69
CA LEU A 650 -15.88 29.47 -10.88
C LEU A 650 -16.38 29.85 -9.48
N ARG A 651 -15.93 29.12 -8.46
CA ARG A 651 -16.30 29.35 -7.07
C ARG A 651 -15.07 29.73 -6.26
N LYS A 652 -15.11 30.89 -5.58
CA LYS A 652 -14.06 31.27 -4.63
C LYS A 652 -14.13 30.37 -3.40
N LEU A 653 -12.98 29.88 -2.96
CA LEU A 653 -12.83 29.02 -1.79
C LEU A 653 -12.31 29.82 -0.61
N SER A 654 -12.79 29.51 0.59
CA SER A 654 -12.11 29.95 1.81
C SER A 654 -10.75 29.25 1.95
N SER A 655 -9.82 29.86 2.69
CA SER A 655 -8.51 29.23 2.97
C SER A 655 -8.64 27.86 3.63
N ALA A 656 -9.68 27.65 4.45
CA ALA A 656 -9.95 26.37 5.11
C ALA A 656 -10.43 25.29 4.13
N GLU A 657 -11.37 25.63 3.24
CA GLU A 657 -11.80 24.70 2.17
C GLU A 657 -10.64 24.34 1.24
N ALA A 658 -9.84 25.34 0.83
CA ALA A 658 -8.68 25.14 -0.01
C ALA A 658 -7.62 24.25 0.67
N PHE A 659 -7.35 24.49 1.96
CA PHE A 659 -6.46 23.64 2.76
C PHE A 659 -6.98 22.20 2.83
N GLY A 660 -8.27 22.02 3.09
CA GLY A 660 -8.90 20.70 3.14
C GLY A 660 -8.80 19.94 1.81
N LEU A 661 -9.10 20.60 0.67
CA LEU A 661 -8.98 20.01 -0.66
C LEU A 661 -7.53 19.65 -1.02
N LEU A 662 -6.58 20.50 -0.63
CA LEU A 662 -5.15 20.25 -0.85
C LEU A 662 -4.71 19.01 -0.07
N MET A 663 -5.01 18.95 1.24
CA MET A 663 -4.59 17.90 2.16
C MET A 663 -5.19 16.53 1.87
N GLN A 664 -6.39 16.49 1.29
CA GLN A 664 -7.08 15.22 1.07
C GLN A 664 -6.29 14.26 0.18
N ASN A 665 -5.58 14.75 -0.84
CA ASN A 665 -4.87 13.87 -1.81
C ASN A 665 -3.76 14.53 -2.65
N CYS A 666 -3.40 15.81 -2.41
CA CYS A 666 -2.49 16.54 -3.30
C CYS A 666 -1.15 16.88 -2.66
N VAL A 667 -0.88 16.45 -1.42
CA VAL A 667 0.30 16.88 -0.66
C VAL A 667 1.08 15.68 -0.12
N ALA A 668 2.40 15.72 -0.29
CA ALA A 668 3.35 14.93 0.46
C ALA A 668 4.18 15.86 1.36
N ILE A 669 4.36 15.47 2.62
CA ILE A 669 5.04 16.25 3.65
C ILE A 669 6.18 15.39 4.20
N PRO A 670 7.42 15.91 4.28
CA PRO A 670 8.51 15.24 4.98
C PRO A 670 8.08 14.93 6.42
N GLN A 671 8.46 13.77 6.92
CA GLN A 671 8.20 13.37 8.30
C GLN A 671 9.51 13.44 9.09
N PRO A 672 9.53 14.09 10.27
CA PRO A 672 8.40 14.76 10.93
C PRO A 672 8.08 16.16 10.33
N LEU A 673 6.79 16.53 10.29
CA LEU A 673 6.35 17.90 10.00
C LEU A 673 6.49 18.76 11.26
N GLU A 674 7.39 19.75 11.25
CA GLU A 674 7.57 20.66 12.38
C GLU A 674 6.45 21.71 12.47
N LEU A 675 6.18 22.25 13.67
CA LEU A 675 5.18 23.31 13.87
C LEU A 675 5.45 24.53 12.97
N LEU A 676 6.72 24.91 12.79
CA LEU A 676 7.11 26.01 11.90
C LEU A 676 6.79 25.71 10.44
N ASP A 677 6.84 24.45 10.02
CA ASP A 677 6.50 24.02 8.66
C ASP A 677 4.99 24.03 8.46
N ALA A 678 4.21 23.61 9.46
CA ALA A 678 2.74 23.71 9.45
C ALA A 678 2.26 25.17 9.43
N MET A 679 2.85 26.04 10.26
CA MET A 679 2.57 27.48 10.25
C MET A 679 2.93 28.12 8.91
N ALA A 680 4.05 27.70 8.30
CA ALA A 680 4.44 28.18 6.98
C ALA A 680 3.45 27.75 5.88
N LEU A 681 2.92 26.52 5.94
CA LEU A 681 1.91 26.01 5.00
C LEU A 681 0.57 26.75 5.14
N VAL A 682 0.11 26.97 6.37
CA VAL A 682 -1.09 27.78 6.63
C VAL A 682 -0.88 29.21 6.17
N GLY A 683 0.29 29.79 6.47
CA GLY A 683 0.67 31.13 6.02
C GLY A 683 0.72 31.25 4.50
N LEU A 684 1.18 30.21 3.80
CA LEU A 684 1.17 30.13 2.35
C LEU A 684 -0.26 30.16 1.81
N ILE A 685 -1.13 29.26 2.27
CA ILE A 685 -2.51 29.14 1.75
C ILE A 685 -3.34 30.39 2.05
N LYS A 686 -3.09 31.08 3.17
CA LYS A 686 -3.72 32.38 3.48
C LYS A 686 -3.39 33.49 2.47
N ARG A 687 -2.28 33.38 1.73
CA ARG A 687 -1.86 34.37 0.74
C ARG A 687 -2.27 34.02 -0.69
N LEU A 688 -2.77 32.81 -0.91
CA LEU A 688 -3.24 32.37 -2.21
C LEU A 688 -4.71 32.76 -2.37
N ASP A 689 -5.05 33.33 -3.51
CA ASP A 689 -6.43 33.34 -3.96
C ASP A 689 -6.79 31.92 -4.43
N CYS A 690 -7.82 31.33 -3.82
CA CYS A 690 -8.18 29.94 -4.03
C CYS A 690 -9.54 29.82 -4.74
N TYR A 691 -9.60 29.01 -5.80
CA TYR A 691 -10.81 28.79 -6.57
C TYR A 691 -11.02 27.32 -6.91
N GLU A 692 -12.28 26.91 -7.00
CA GLU A 692 -12.72 25.69 -7.66
C GLU A 692 -13.30 26.07 -9.03
N LEU A 693 -12.73 25.50 -10.09
CA LEU A 693 -13.17 25.69 -11.47
C LEU A 693 -13.82 24.40 -11.96
N THR A 694 -15.14 24.42 -12.16
CA THR A 694 -15.89 23.28 -12.70
C THR A 694 -16.28 23.57 -14.14
N GLY A 695 -16.02 22.63 -15.05
CA GLY A 695 -16.30 22.82 -16.48
C GLY A 695 -16.02 21.58 -17.33
N SER A 696 -16.22 21.74 -18.64
CA SER A 696 -15.89 20.72 -19.65
C SER A 696 -15.14 21.25 -20.87
N ASP A 697 -15.08 22.57 -21.06
CA ASP A 697 -14.42 23.22 -22.20
C ASP A 697 -13.04 23.75 -21.79
N LEU A 698 -11.99 23.18 -22.38
CA LEU A 698 -10.61 23.48 -22.01
C LEU A 698 -10.19 24.92 -22.35
N ASP A 699 -10.76 25.51 -23.40
CA ASP A 699 -10.43 26.86 -23.86
C ASP A 699 -11.05 27.91 -22.95
N GLN A 700 -12.32 27.75 -22.62
CA GLN A 700 -13.01 28.63 -21.67
C GLN A 700 -12.36 28.56 -20.28
N GLU A 701 -11.97 27.36 -19.84
CA GLU A 701 -11.30 27.16 -18.56
C GLU A 701 -9.95 27.88 -18.51
N ALA A 702 -9.15 27.76 -19.58
CA ALA A 702 -7.86 28.43 -19.69
C ALA A 702 -8.01 29.95 -19.74
N GLU A 703 -8.96 30.48 -20.52
CA GLU A 703 -9.24 31.91 -20.58
C GLU A 703 -9.63 32.47 -19.20
N THR A 704 -10.44 31.72 -18.45
CA THR A 704 -10.85 32.10 -17.10
C THR A 704 -9.65 32.20 -16.16
N VAL A 705 -8.73 31.23 -16.19
CA VAL A 705 -7.50 31.28 -15.40
C VAL A 705 -6.60 32.45 -15.84
N LEU A 706 -6.47 32.71 -17.14
CA LEU A 706 -5.69 33.84 -17.65
C LEU A 706 -6.28 35.20 -17.21
N ASN A 707 -7.60 35.32 -17.13
CA ASN A 707 -8.28 36.51 -16.61
C ASN A 707 -7.98 36.70 -15.12
N LEU A 708 -8.10 35.66 -14.31
CA LEU A 708 -7.71 35.71 -12.89
C LEU A 708 -6.24 36.13 -12.71
N CYS A 709 -5.35 35.61 -13.56
CA CYS A 709 -3.94 36.01 -13.54
C CYS A 709 -3.74 37.49 -13.85
N ARG A 710 -4.46 38.04 -14.83
CA ARG A 710 -4.40 39.47 -15.17
C ARG A 710 -4.89 40.34 -14.03
N ASP A 711 -5.99 39.98 -13.40
CA ASP A 711 -6.57 40.73 -12.28
C ASP A 711 -5.62 40.75 -11.07
N ILE A 712 -4.99 39.62 -10.76
CA ILE A 712 -4.03 39.49 -9.64
C ILE A 712 -2.67 40.12 -9.98
N GLY A 713 -2.18 39.95 -11.21
CA GLY A 713 -0.90 40.46 -11.68
C GLY A 713 -0.89 41.99 -11.88
N GLY A 714 -2.00 42.57 -12.33
CA GLY A 714 -2.15 44.01 -12.54
C GLY A 714 -2.10 44.85 -11.25
N GLY A 715 -2.43 44.27 -10.10
CA GLY A 715 -2.33 44.93 -8.79
C GLY A 715 -0.92 44.99 -8.20
N ALA A 716 0.04 44.24 -8.76
CA ALA A 716 1.38 44.07 -8.18
C ALA A 716 2.41 45.13 -8.59
N ALA A 717 2.10 46.01 -9.55
CA ALA A 717 3.03 47.04 -10.02
C ALA A 717 3.32 48.15 -8.98
N VAL A 718 2.72 48.08 -7.79
CA VAL A 718 2.90 49.06 -6.69
C VAL A 718 3.12 48.35 -5.36
N ALA A 719 4.21 47.57 -5.19
CA ALA A 719 4.76 47.25 -3.86
C ALA A 719 6.15 46.59 -3.93
N GLU A 720 7.15 47.38 -3.55
CA GLU A 720 8.42 47.07 -2.86
C GLU A 720 9.44 46.05 -3.42
N SER A 721 10.69 46.51 -3.43
CA SER A 721 11.93 45.84 -3.80
C SER A 721 12.24 44.60 -2.93
N PRO A 722 13.00 43.61 -3.44
CA PRO A 722 13.34 42.41 -2.68
C PRO A 722 14.38 42.73 -1.59
N GLY A 723 13.90 43.17 -0.43
CA GLY A 723 14.70 43.32 0.78
C GLY A 723 14.96 41.97 1.45
N THR A 724 16.21 41.68 1.76
CA THR A 724 16.62 40.60 2.65
C THR A 724 16.07 40.89 4.05
N ILE A 725 15.04 40.16 4.47
CA ILE A 725 14.46 40.31 5.82
C ILE A 725 15.13 39.29 6.75
N ALA A 726 15.81 39.79 7.78
CA ALA A 726 16.36 39.01 8.89
C ALA A 726 15.25 38.26 9.65
N PRO A 727 15.52 37.12 10.29
CA PRO A 727 14.51 36.33 10.96
C PRO A 727 14.02 37.06 12.23
N ALA A 728 12.83 37.66 12.16
CA ALA A 728 12.10 38.05 13.36
C ALA A 728 11.43 36.80 13.97
N PRO A 729 11.46 36.65 15.31
CA PRO A 729 10.92 35.47 15.98
C PRO A 729 9.40 35.53 15.96
N PHE A 730 8.77 34.50 15.39
CA PHE A 730 7.32 34.31 15.48
C PHE A 730 7.00 33.65 16.82
N LEU A 731 6.36 34.40 17.71
CA LEU A 731 5.47 33.87 18.75
C LEU A 731 4.12 33.49 18.14
#